data_AF-A0A059FS57-F1
#
_entry.id   AF-A0A059FS57-F1
#
_cell.length_a   1.000
_cell.length_b   1.000
_cell.length_c   1.000
_cell.angle_alpha   90.00
_cell.angle_beta   90.00
_cell.angle_gamma   90.00
#
_symmetry.space_group_name_H-M   'P 1'
#
loop_
_entity.id
_entity.type
_entity.pdbx_description
1 polymer ?
#
loop_
_entity_poly.entity_id
_entity_poly.type
_entity_poly.pdbx_seq_one_letter_code
_entity_poly.pdbx_strand_id
1 'polypeptide(L)'
;MYALAVASVIGLSAPLAVSQEETPAKATPLEPPATLSKRPVLPKSDTNRSTKLRLPSGKVIDKKDLVRKEGPPTITIPDKVVRPEPTIKPPAFPEAEVRWETITAVLPGESDPSIIPYAIENGIAVLDGDIELGPVNRLADIWALPEPLEEGGASGQQATTTRRQGLNALVNTDALWRNGRIPYTATGLPAADQAALDAAVRSLNLKTNLTLVPRTTEADYVAVVIDNTIPGVGRSSLGRQKGRQVLRLKAGRCGSGCITHEFLHAAGFAHEQSRSDRDNYIDILEDNILKKGKGNFKFKKGSQPVGPYDFRSIMHYSATAFGKECEGGATCTTIRAKPSTNYTGRLGGSVLTNTDILGINATYPVTSLASGYDWVDGAIASFVAVGDLNGDGKAEFAVGRRATGRDRLKIYDGGASDNRSIVFSAGADWGDGAYLTDVAFGDVDGDGLLEIGVTRRSTTNNRYFIYDDLQHGGTLLTSGGADWGSSYYATSIAFGDIDNDGRDEFAIGRKAGEHGRYYLFDDAKAGAPYKRLHIGGSDWGSGGYTTALAFGDTDGDGRDELGVARKSGMNMRYEVLKWTGSALQQVGSGGADWGDSYYAKAIAFGNIDDDPGEEMLVGRVAGENARFFLLDDQAHGFALIDKGGELWGDAYFAVAVDFGDVDGDGDNEIVVARHAKENKRLMVFDYDSVTRKIRPLPYNEAFPGTISAMDAATGDIDGDGRDDIIVSNTARKQGQARFQLLLSGKHVN
;
A
#
# COMPACT_ATOMS: atom_id res chain seq x y z
N MET A 1 -10.72 80.27 25.43
CA MET A 1 -9.45 81.03 25.47
C MET A 1 -8.58 80.52 24.33
N TYR A 2 -7.82 81.40 23.71
CA TYR A 2 -6.92 81.20 22.56
C TYR A 2 -7.48 80.56 21.27
N ALA A 3 -7.36 81.36 20.22
CA ALA A 3 -7.56 81.05 18.80
C ALA A 3 -6.28 81.47 18.03
N LEU A 4 -6.36 81.52 16.69
CA LEU A 4 -5.30 81.74 15.69
C LEU A 4 -4.46 80.48 15.41
N ALA A 5 -4.33 79.92 14.19
CA ALA A 5 -4.53 80.33 12.78
C ALA A 5 -3.33 80.97 12.06
N VAL A 6 -3.31 80.81 10.72
CA VAL A 6 -2.35 81.32 9.71
C VAL A 6 -1.05 80.47 9.61
N ALA A 7 -0.51 80.09 8.44
CA ALA A 7 -0.68 80.60 7.07
C ALA A 7 -0.90 79.53 5.97
N SER A 8 -1.59 79.93 4.90
CA SER A 8 -1.67 79.23 3.62
C SER A 8 -0.59 79.72 2.65
N VAL A 9 -0.19 78.88 1.68
CA VAL A 9 0.34 79.35 0.39
C VAL A 9 -0.49 78.70 -0.74
N ILE A 10 -0.93 79.54 -1.67
CA ILE A 10 -1.77 79.18 -2.81
C ILE A 10 -0.86 78.97 -4.04
N GLY A 11 -1.15 77.95 -4.84
CA GLY A 11 -0.43 77.63 -6.08
C GLY A 11 -1.33 76.96 -7.11
N LEU A 12 -2.33 77.69 -7.59
CA LEU A 12 -3.27 77.24 -8.63
C LEU A 12 -2.84 77.79 -9.99
N SER A 13 -2.41 76.91 -10.91
CA SER A 13 -2.39 77.18 -12.35
C SER A 13 -2.44 75.86 -13.12
N ALA A 14 -3.36 75.79 -14.09
CA ALA A 14 -3.67 74.59 -14.86
C ALA A 14 -3.12 74.71 -16.31
N PRO A 15 -3.72 74.10 -17.34
CA PRO A 15 -3.10 72.99 -18.05
C PRO A 15 -2.56 73.36 -19.44
N LEU A 16 -1.63 72.55 -19.95
CA LEU A 16 -1.21 72.54 -21.34
C LEU A 16 -0.99 71.08 -21.77
N ALA A 17 -1.22 70.62 -23.01
CA ALA A 17 -2.07 70.99 -24.14
C ALA A 17 -1.50 70.18 -25.33
N VAL A 18 -2.36 69.81 -26.28
CA VAL A 18 -1.99 68.99 -27.46
C VAL A 18 -1.46 69.85 -28.61
N SER A 19 -0.40 69.40 -29.28
CA SER A 19 -0.12 69.64 -30.71
C SER A 19 0.94 68.62 -31.17
N GLN A 20 0.62 67.65 -32.03
CA GLN A 20 0.37 67.72 -33.48
C GLN A 20 1.65 67.64 -34.34
N GLU A 21 1.44 67.04 -35.51
CA GLU A 21 2.38 66.48 -36.49
C GLU A 21 3.37 67.49 -37.10
N GLU A 22 4.50 66.99 -37.62
CA GLU A 22 4.74 67.00 -39.07
C GLU A 22 5.80 65.97 -39.52
N THR A 23 5.73 65.55 -40.79
CA THR A 23 6.67 64.63 -41.46
C THR A 23 7.47 65.39 -42.52
N PRO A 24 8.65 64.88 -42.97
CA PRO A 24 8.68 64.13 -44.26
C PRO A 24 9.85 63.10 -44.37
N ALA A 25 10.04 62.29 -45.42
CA ALA A 25 9.15 61.58 -46.36
C ALA A 25 10.00 60.65 -47.29
N LYS A 26 9.43 59.52 -47.77
CA LYS A 26 9.66 58.80 -49.07
C LYS A 26 11.12 58.39 -49.49
N ALA A 27 11.38 57.31 -50.23
CA ALA A 27 10.66 56.14 -50.79
C ALA A 27 11.74 55.03 -51.05
N THR A 28 11.53 53.82 -51.61
CA THR A 28 10.49 53.19 -52.46
C THR A 28 10.64 51.63 -52.36
N PRO A 29 9.66 50.80 -52.79
CA PRO A 29 9.61 49.35 -52.50
C PRO A 29 9.96 48.44 -53.72
N LEU A 30 9.95 47.10 -53.52
CA LEU A 30 9.76 46.08 -54.57
C LEU A 30 9.20 44.74 -53.99
N GLU A 31 8.77 43.83 -54.86
CA GLU A 31 7.55 42.98 -54.71
C GLU A 31 7.73 41.50 -54.24
N PRO A 32 6.61 40.81 -53.87
CA PRO A 32 6.54 39.39 -53.50
C PRO A 32 6.24 38.49 -54.74
N PRO A 33 6.14 37.14 -54.64
CA PRO A 33 4.90 36.44 -54.21
C PRO A 33 5.22 35.09 -53.49
N ALA A 34 4.37 34.07 -53.26
CA ALA A 34 2.96 33.80 -53.56
C ALA A 34 2.36 32.78 -52.53
N THR A 35 1.03 32.67 -52.45
CA THR A 35 0.30 31.52 -51.86
C THR A 35 -0.28 30.62 -52.95
N LEU A 36 -0.34 29.29 -52.75
CA LEU A 36 -1.28 28.44 -53.52
C LEU A 36 -1.61 27.11 -52.80
N SER A 37 -2.91 26.79 -52.73
CA SER A 37 -3.43 25.54 -52.21
C SER A 37 -3.72 24.52 -53.33
N LYS A 38 -3.45 23.23 -53.07
CA LYS A 38 -4.25 22.05 -53.49
C LYS A 38 -3.57 20.74 -53.07
N ARG A 39 -4.35 19.76 -52.60
CA ARG A 39 -3.89 18.38 -52.35
C ARG A 39 -3.54 17.68 -53.68
N PRO A 40 -2.58 16.75 -53.65
CA PRO A 40 -2.89 15.40 -54.14
C PRO A 40 -2.40 14.26 -53.22
N VAL A 41 -3.26 13.26 -53.08
CA VAL A 41 -3.05 11.80 -52.97
C VAL A 41 -1.76 11.24 -52.32
N LEU A 42 -1.96 10.39 -51.29
CA LEU A 42 -0.97 9.51 -50.67
C LEU A 42 -0.26 8.57 -51.67
N PRO A 43 1.09 8.47 -51.66
CA PRO A 43 1.79 7.25 -52.01
C PRO A 43 1.80 6.27 -50.83
N LYS A 44 1.91 4.97 -51.12
CA LYS A 44 1.83 3.89 -50.13
C LYS A 44 3.15 3.71 -49.36
N SER A 45 3.05 2.96 -48.27
CA SER A 45 4.16 2.47 -47.45
C SER A 45 5.35 1.95 -48.26
N ASP A 46 6.56 2.37 -47.88
CA ASP A 46 7.78 1.61 -48.17
C ASP A 46 8.63 1.50 -46.90
N THR A 47 8.88 0.26 -46.48
CA THR A 47 9.73 -0.06 -45.33
C THR A 47 11.19 -0.04 -45.74
N ASN A 48 12.01 0.80 -45.11
CA ASN A 48 13.46 0.57 -45.11
C ASN A 48 14.13 1.01 -43.81
N ARG A 49 14.76 0.05 -43.11
CA ARG A 49 15.47 0.24 -41.85
C ARG A 49 16.90 0.73 -42.11
N SER A 50 17.39 1.65 -41.30
CA SER A 50 18.81 2.03 -41.30
C SER A 50 19.69 0.89 -40.76
N THR A 51 20.77 0.59 -41.49
CA THR A 51 21.64 -0.57 -41.30
C THR A 51 22.87 -0.32 -40.43
N LYS A 52 23.10 0.91 -39.95
CA LYS A 52 24.29 1.26 -39.15
C LYS A 52 23.94 1.53 -37.68
N LEU A 53 24.83 1.13 -36.78
CA LEU A 53 24.76 1.39 -35.34
C LEU A 53 25.98 2.24 -34.94
N ARG A 54 25.80 3.19 -34.03
CA ARG A 54 26.88 4.02 -33.47
C ARG A 54 27.05 3.69 -31.99
N LEU A 55 28.26 3.34 -31.59
CA LEU A 55 28.59 3.00 -30.20
C LEU A 55 28.99 4.25 -29.40
N PRO A 56 28.90 4.23 -28.05
CA PRO A 56 29.30 5.35 -27.19
C PRO A 56 30.76 5.82 -27.40
N SER A 57 31.65 4.93 -27.85
CA SER A 57 33.04 5.24 -28.24
C SER A 57 33.17 5.98 -29.59
N GLY A 58 32.06 6.50 -30.15
CA GLY A 58 32.02 7.23 -31.42
C GLY A 58 32.12 6.38 -32.68
N LYS A 59 32.51 5.10 -32.56
CA LYS A 59 32.71 4.17 -33.68
C LYS A 59 31.38 3.74 -34.31
N VAL A 60 31.32 3.70 -35.64
CA VAL A 60 30.15 3.28 -36.41
C VAL A 60 30.40 1.91 -37.02
N ILE A 61 29.45 0.98 -36.87
CA ILE A 61 29.50 -0.39 -37.38
C ILE A 61 28.23 -0.73 -38.17
N ASP A 62 28.35 -1.63 -39.15
CA ASP A 62 27.25 -2.07 -40.01
C ASP A 62 26.64 -3.36 -39.43
N LYS A 63 25.29 -3.43 -39.34
CA LYS A 63 24.59 -4.54 -38.66
C LYS A 63 24.87 -5.91 -39.27
N LYS A 64 25.34 -5.97 -40.52
CA LYS A 64 25.73 -7.21 -41.21
C LYS A 64 27.02 -7.85 -40.67
N ASP A 65 27.86 -7.09 -39.97
CA ASP A 65 29.15 -7.58 -39.44
C ASP A 65 29.01 -8.31 -38.09
N LEU A 66 27.80 -8.36 -37.52
CA LEU A 66 27.47 -9.01 -36.24
C LEU A 66 27.18 -10.51 -36.33
N VAL A 67 27.44 -11.17 -37.46
CA VAL A 67 27.17 -12.61 -37.64
C VAL A 67 28.42 -13.36 -38.11
N ARG A 68 29.15 -13.96 -37.16
CA ARG A 68 29.93 -15.18 -37.43
C ARG A 68 29.80 -16.21 -36.31
N LYS A 69 29.80 -17.47 -36.77
CA LYS A 69 29.73 -18.69 -35.98
C LYS A 69 31.04 -18.91 -35.24
N GLU A 70 30.98 -19.30 -33.97
CA GLU A 70 32.01 -20.11 -33.34
C GLU A 70 31.35 -21.30 -32.62
N GLY A 71 32.00 -22.47 -32.71
CA GLY A 71 31.60 -23.69 -32.01
C GLY A 71 32.28 -23.81 -30.64
N PRO A 72 32.04 -24.90 -29.89
CA PRO A 72 32.65 -25.09 -28.58
C PRO A 72 34.18 -25.23 -28.68
N PRO A 73 34.95 -24.68 -27.73
CA PRO A 73 36.41 -24.72 -27.78
C PRO A 73 36.95 -26.10 -27.45
N THR A 74 37.75 -26.66 -28.36
CA THR A 74 38.54 -27.87 -28.11
C THR A 74 39.80 -27.52 -27.31
N ILE A 75 39.93 -28.03 -26.08
CA ILE A 75 41.17 -27.94 -25.30
C ILE A 75 41.94 -29.26 -25.45
N THR A 76 43.13 -29.19 -26.05
CA THR A 76 44.04 -30.34 -26.20
C THR A 76 44.92 -30.47 -24.96
N ILE A 77 44.87 -31.61 -24.28
CA ILE A 77 45.69 -31.92 -23.09
C ILE A 77 46.92 -32.73 -23.54
N PRO A 78 48.15 -32.40 -23.09
CA PRO A 78 49.35 -33.20 -23.39
C PRO A 78 49.37 -34.54 -22.62
N ASP A 79 50.05 -35.53 -23.19
CA ASP A 79 50.04 -36.93 -22.75
C ASP A 79 50.61 -37.19 -21.33
N LYS A 80 49.91 -38.08 -20.63
CA LYS A 80 50.38 -39.02 -19.58
C LYS A 80 51.38 -38.53 -18.52
N VAL A 81 50.83 -38.29 -17.32
CA VAL A 81 51.46 -38.76 -16.06
C VAL A 81 50.48 -39.70 -15.35
N VAL A 82 50.81 -40.99 -15.35
CA VAL A 82 50.03 -42.02 -14.64
C VAL A 82 50.29 -41.92 -13.14
N ARG A 83 49.23 -41.74 -12.35
CA ARG A 83 49.18 -42.11 -10.92
C ARG A 83 47.91 -42.94 -10.70
N PRO A 84 47.94 -43.96 -9.82
CA PRO A 84 46.84 -44.91 -9.71
C PRO A 84 45.62 -44.27 -9.06
N GLU A 85 44.43 -44.52 -9.61
CA GLU A 85 43.18 -44.27 -8.89
C GLU A 85 43.09 -45.22 -7.69
N PRO A 86 42.86 -44.72 -6.47
CA PRO A 86 42.42 -45.57 -5.38
C PRO A 86 40.96 -45.95 -5.64
N THR A 87 40.69 -47.24 -5.83
CA THR A 87 39.34 -47.80 -5.89
C THR A 87 38.67 -47.76 -4.52
N ILE A 88 38.30 -46.54 -4.11
CA ILE A 88 37.39 -46.33 -2.99
C ILE A 88 35.99 -46.61 -3.54
N LYS A 89 35.50 -47.85 -3.31
CA LYS A 89 34.06 -48.10 -3.24
C LYS A 89 33.44 -46.96 -2.42
N PRO A 90 32.34 -46.32 -2.86
CA PRO A 90 31.66 -45.36 -1.99
C PRO A 90 31.45 -46.07 -0.65
N PRO A 91 31.80 -45.43 0.49
CA PRO A 91 31.53 -46.04 1.77
C PRO A 91 30.04 -46.34 1.78
N ALA A 92 29.70 -47.60 2.08
CA ALA A 92 28.32 -47.90 2.41
C ALA A 92 28.02 -47.04 3.63
N PHE A 93 27.33 -45.92 3.41
CA PHE A 93 26.68 -45.21 4.50
C PHE A 93 25.87 -46.28 5.20
N PRO A 94 26.08 -46.56 6.50
CA PRO A 94 25.10 -47.32 7.22
C PRO A 94 23.80 -46.56 7.02
N GLU A 95 22.78 -47.23 6.48
CA GLU A 95 21.44 -46.67 6.51
C GLU A 95 21.15 -46.43 7.98
N ALA A 96 21.24 -45.18 8.42
CA ALA A 96 20.80 -44.81 9.75
C ALA A 96 19.33 -45.22 9.80
N GLU A 97 19.01 -46.23 10.61
CA GLU A 97 17.66 -46.76 10.71
C GLU A 97 16.75 -45.62 11.14
N VAL A 98 16.06 -45.00 10.17
CA VAL A 98 14.99 -44.05 10.42
C VAL A 98 13.87 -44.86 11.06
N ARG A 99 13.92 -44.93 12.39
CA ARG A 99 12.96 -45.65 13.22
C ARG A 99 11.63 -44.92 13.15
N TRP A 100 10.57 -45.65 12.81
CA TRP A 100 9.22 -45.12 12.78
C TRP A 100 8.49 -45.54 14.04
N GLU A 101 7.81 -44.58 14.65
CA GLU A 101 6.98 -44.78 15.83
C GLU A 101 5.63 -44.09 15.64
N THR A 102 4.75 -44.28 16.61
CA THR A 102 3.44 -43.65 16.65
C THR A 102 3.20 -43.03 18.01
N ILE A 103 2.68 -41.81 18.04
CA ILE A 103 2.15 -41.18 19.26
C ILE A 103 0.64 -41.05 19.13
N THR A 104 -0.07 -41.20 20.25
CA THR A 104 -1.47 -40.74 20.35
C THR A 104 -1.43 -39.32 20.88
N ALA A 105 -1.79 -38.35 20.03
CA ALA A 105 -1.70 -36.92 20.35
C ALA A 105 -2.86 -36.15 19.70
N VAL A 106 -3.15 -34.98 20.24
CA VAL A 106 -4.03 -33.99 19.60
C VAL A 106 -3.12 -32.98 18.90
N LEU A 107 -3.04 -33.05 17.56
CA LEU A 107 -2.28 -32.08 16.79
C LEU A 107 -3.03 -30.75 16.69
N PRO A 108 -2.33 -29.64 16.41
CA PRO A 108 -2.98 -28.36 16.16
C PRO A 108 -3.97 -28.52 14.99
N GLY A 109 -5.24 -28.15 15.21
CA GLY A 109 -6.34 -28.40 14.27
C GLY A 109 -7.29 -29.54 14.66
N GLU A 110 -6.86 -30.52 15.46
CA GLU A 110 -7.69 -31.67 15.87
C GLU A 110 -8.37 -31.42 17.22
N SER A 111 -9.58 -31.98 17.41
CA SER A 111 -10.30 -32.02 18.70
C SER A 111 -10.07 -33.32 19.46
N ASP A 112 -9.89 -34.41 18.73
CA ASP A 112 -9.79 -35.78 19.26
C ASP A 112 -8.37 -36.34 19.10
N PRO A 113 -7.90 -37.20 20.03
CA PRO A 113 -6.58 -37.83 19.91
C PRO A 113 -6.47 -38.74 18.69
N SER A 114 -5.42 -38.55 17.90
CA SER A 114 -5.10 -39.37 16.71
C SER A 114 -3.81 -40.16 16.89
N ILE A 115 -3.76 -41.37 16.31
CA ILE A 115 -2.51 -42.14 16.17
C ILE A 115 -1.72 -41.55 15.00
N ILE A 116 -0.66 -40.80 15.31
CA ILE A 116 0.18 -40.08 14.36
C ILE A 116 1.49 -40.86 14.15
N PRO A 117 1.75 -41.39 12.94
CA PRO A 117 3.04 -41.98 12.61
C PRO A 117 4.08 -40.87 12.38
N TYR A 118 5.28 -41.03 12.94
CA TYR A 118 6.39 -40.10 12.75
C TYR A 118 7.72 -40.83 12.52
N ALA A 119 8.61 -40.16 11.79
CA ALA A 119 10.01 -40.56 11.65
C ALA A 119 10.82 -40.05 12.85
N ILE A 120 11.72 -40.87 13.39
CA ILE A 120 12.76 -40.42 14.31
C ILE A 120 14.01 -40.08 13.51
N GLU A 121 14.42 -38.82 13.56
CA GLU A 121 15.58 -38.30 12.86
C GLU A 121 16.40 -37.45 13.83
N ASN A 122 17.62 -37.91 14.15
CA ASN A 122 18.51 -37.31 15.17
C ASN A 122 17.84 -37.08 16.55
N GLY A 123 16.87 -37.93 16.93
CA GLY A 123 16.13 -37.81 18.19
C GLY A 123 14.99 -36.79 18.16
N ILE A 124 14.70 -36.19 17.01
CA ILE A 124 13.51 -35.37 16.75
C ILE A 124 12.47 -36.22 16.03
N ALA A 125 11.19 -36.03 16.38
CA ALA A 125 10.07 -36.64 15.70
C ALA A 125 9.54 -35.74 14.58
N VAL A 126 9.41 -36.32 13.40
CA VAL A 126 9.08 -35.60 12.16
C VAL A 126 7.87 -36.25 11.50
N LEU A 127 6.83 -35.45 11.28
CA LEU A 127 5.66 -35.79 10.49
C LEU A 127 5.85 -35.25 9.08
N ASP A 128 5.33 -35.94 8.07
CA ASP A 128 5.32 -35.50 6.67
C ASP A 128 6.70 -35.01 6.13
N GLY A 129 7.80 -35.51 6.70
CA GLY A 129 9.18 -35.27 6.25
C GLY A 129 9.83 -33.95 6.68
N ASP A 130 9.05 -32.92 7.02
CA ASP A 130 9.53 -31.57 7.37
C ASP A 130 8.80 -30.94 8.58
N ILE A 131 7.60 -31.42 8.94
CA ILE A 131 6.84 -30.94 10.10
C ILE A 131 7.43 -31.51 11.41
N GLU A 132 7.99 -30.64 12.25
CA GLU A 132 8.58 -31.01 13.55
C GLU A 132 7.53 -31.12 14.66
N LEU A 133 7.41 -32.32 15.24
CA LEU A 133 6.63 -32.61 16.44
C LEU A 133 7.42 -32.41 17.75
N GLY A 134 8.74 -32.21 17.65
CA GLY A 134 9.65 -31.96 18.76
C GLY A 134 10.52 -33.17 19.17
N PRO A 135 11.33 -33.06 20.24
CA PRO A 135 12.22 -34.12 20.69
C PRO A 135 11.47 -35.36 21.18
N VAL A 136 11.91 -36.56 20.75
CA VAL A 136 11.24 -37.84 21.05
C VAL A 136 11.10 -38.08 22.56
N ASN A 137 12.11 -37.71 23.34
CA ASN A 137 12.11 -37.85 24.81
C ASN A 137 11.17 -36.87 25.55
N ARG A 138 10.54 -35.94 24.82
CA ARG A 138 9.64 -34.89 25.34
C ARG A 138 8.26 -34.93 24.68
N LEU A 139 8.05 -35.78 23.67
CA LEU A 139 6.80 -35.84 22.90
C LEU A 139 5.56 -36.03 23.77
N ALA A 140 5.62 -36.92 24.77
CA ALA A 140 4.50 -37.18 25.67
C ALA A 140 4.14 -35.97 26.54
N ASP A 141 5.12 -35.10 26.87
CA ASP A 141 4.90 -33.87 27.63
C ASP A 141 4.38 -32.74 26.73
N ILE A 142 4.91 -32.65 25.51
CA ILE A 142 4.53 -31.64 24.50
C ILE A 142 3.09 -31.86 24.03
N TRP A 143 2.71 -33.13 23.82
CA TRP A 143 1.42 -33.53 23.27
C TRP A 143 0.53 -34.25 24.30
N ALA A 144 0.73 -33.97 25.59
CA ALA A 144 -0.03 -34.57 26.68
C ALA A 144 -1.53 -34.36 26.47
N LEU A 145 -2.30 -35.45 26.52
CA LEU A 145 -3.76 -35.36 26.44
C LEU A 145 -4.28 -34.68 27.72
N PRO A 146 -5.12 -33.63 27.62
CA PRO A 146 -5.72 -33.04 28.81
C PRO A 146 -6.64 -34.05 29.50
N GLU A 147 -6.61 -34.06 30.84
CA GLU A 147 -7.61 -34.74 31.67
C GLU A 147 -9.02 -34.25 31.28
N PRO A 148 -10.06 -35.11 31.31
CA PRO A 148 -11.40 -34.73 30.84
C PRO A 148 -11.99 -33.55 31.64
N LEU A 149 -12.23 -32.42 30.97
CA LEU A 149 -12.99 -31.31 31.52
C LEU A 149 -14.50 -31.58 31.34
N GLU A 150 -15.28 -31.30 32.40
CA GLU A 150 -16.73 -31.54 32.40
C GLU A 150 -17.49 -30.67 31.38
N GLU A 151 -18.61 -31.19 30.88
CA GLU A 151 -19.40 -30.57 29.80
C GLU A 151 -20.01 -29.21 30.19
N GLY A 152 -19.52 -28.13 29.56
CA GLY A 152 -20.17 -26.82 29.53
C GLY A 152 -20.71 -26.52 28.12
N GLY A 153 -22.04 -26.52 27.96
CA GLY A 153 -22.67 -26.50 26.63
C GLY A 153 -22.45 -25.22 25.81
N ALA A 154 -22.06 -25.38 24.54
CA ALA A 154 -21.95 -24.30 23.56
C ALA A 154 -23.22 -24.18 22.70
N SER A 155 -23.81 -22.99 22.61
CA SER A 155 -24.90 -22.68 21.69
C SER A 155 -24.38 -22.48 20.26
N GLY A 156 -24.83 -23.29 19.32
CA GLY A 156 -24.38 -23.20 17.93
C GLY A 156 -24.92 -21.99 17.17
N GLN A 157 -24.07 -21.37 16.34
CA GLN A 157 -24.49 -20.61 15.16
C GLN A 157 -23.99 -21.32 13.91
N GLN A 158 -24.89 -21.59 12.97
CA GLN A 158 -24.57 -22.25 11.71
C GLN A 158 -23.91 -21.27 10.74
N ALA A 159 -22.65 -21.51 10.40
CA ALA A 159 -21.99 -20.79 9.31
C ALA A 159 -22.60 -21.22 7.96
N THR A 160 -23.12 -20.26 7.20
CA THR A 160 -23.73 -20.50 5.89
C THR A 160 -22.68 -20.89 4.85
N THR A 161 -22.91 -22.00 4.15
CA THR A 161 -21.99 -22.57 3.16
C THR A 161 -21.97 -21.77 1.85
N THR A 162 -20.93 -20.97 1.65
CA THR A 162 -20.50 -20.49 0.32
C THR A 162 -19.26 -21.27 -0.10
N ARG A 163 -19.18 -21.73 -1.36
CA ARG A 163 -18.12 -22.64 -1.82
C ARG A 163 -16.72 -22.02 -1.69
N ARG A 164 -16.00 -22.44 -0.64
CA ARG A 164 -14.54 -22.37 -0.52
C ARG A 164 -14.01 -23.76 -0.92
N GLN A 165 -12.99 -23.78 -1.77
CA GLN A 165 -12.14 -24.95 -2.12
C GLN A 165 -10.70 -24.61 -1.60
N GLY A 166 -9.64 -25.48 -1.55
CA GLY A 166 -8.15 -25.16 -1.73
C GLY A 166 -6.99 -25.53 -0.74
N LEU A 167 -5.93 -24.71 -0.54
CA LEU A 167 -4.78 -24.91 0.40
C LEU A 167 -5.18 -25.61 1.70
N ASN A 168 -4.32 -26.50 2.21
CA ASN A 168 -4.63 -27.34 3.36
C ASN A 168 -4.41 -26.64 4.73
N ALA A 169 -5.28 -25.69 5.08
CA ALA A 169 -5.19 -24.87 6.29
C ALA A 169 -5.77 -25.58 7.54
N LEU A 170 -5.20 -25.35 8.73
CA LEU A 170 -5.80 -25.81 9.99
C LEU A 170 -7.20 -25.21 10.23
N VAL A 171 -8.09 -26.01 10.82
CA VAL A 171 -9.47 -25.60 11.16
C VAL A 171 -9.55 -24.90 12.53
N ASN A 172 -8.68 -25.26 13.47
CA ASN A 172 -8.67 -24.68 14.82
C ASN A 172 -8.00 -23.29 14.81
N THR A 173 -8.77 -22.23 15.06
CA THR A 173 -8.27 -20.84 15.12
C THR A 173 -7.27 -20.60 16.24
N ASP A 174 -7.30 -21.36 17.33
CA ASP A 174 -6.31 -21.23 18.41
C ASP A 174 -4.92 -21.71 18.00
N ALA A 175 -4.83 -22.57 16.98
CA ALA A 175 -3.57 -23.03 16.40
C ALA A 175 -2.99 -22.07 15.35
N LEU A 176 -3.77 -21.06 14.93
CA LEU A 176 -3.32 -20.01 14.01
C LEU A 176 -2.63 -18.88 14.80
N TRP A 177 -1.92 -18.01 14.08
CA TRP A 177 -1.36 -16.79 14.66
C TRP A 177 -2.42 -15.71 14.77
N ARG A 178 -2.45 -14.99 15.90
CA ARG A 178 -3.47 -13.96 16.10
C ARG A 178 -3.25 -12.84 15.09
N ASN A 179 -4.29 -12.52 14.31
CA ASN A 179 -4.27 -11.52 13.24
C ASN A 179 -3.19 -11.76 12.16
N GLY A 180 -2.72 -13.00 11.97
CA GLY A 180 -1.66 -13.31 10.99
C GLY A 180 -0.26 -12.80 11.34
N ARG A 181 -0.08 -12.16 12.51
CA ARG A 181 1.21 -11.59 12.94
C ARG A 181 2.11 -12.68 13.54
N ILE A 182 3.28 -12.90 12.92
CA ILE A 182 4.27 -13.91 13.32
C ILE A 182 5.58 -13.21 13.74
N PRO A 183 5.80 -12.98 15.04
CA PRO A 183 7.08 -12.50 15.54
C PRO A 183 8.18 -13.53 15.29
N TYR A 184 9.34 -13.10 14.81
CA TYR A 184 10.49 -13.99 14.59
C TYR A 184 11.81 -13.43 15.12
N THR A 185 12.75 -14.33 15.42
CA THR A 185 14.14 -13.99 15.73
C THR A 185 15.07 -14.72 14.80
N ALA A 186 16.02 -14.02 14.18
CA ALA A 186 17.10 -14.60 13.38
C ALA A 186 18.43 -14.04 13.87
N THR A 187 19.26 -14.87 14.49
CA THR A 187 20.54 -14.43 15.10
C THR A 187 21.69 -15.30 14.62
N GLY A 188 22.70 -14.70 13.99
CA GLY A 188 23.89 -15.40 13.53
C GLY A 188 23.68 -16.25 12.26
N LEU A 189 22.70 -15.91 11.41
CA LEU A 189 22.58 -16.51 10.09
C LEU A 189 23.74 -16.08 9.18
N PRO A 190 24.29 -16.96 8.32
CA PRO A 190 25.19 -16.56 7.25
C PRO A 190 24.49 -15.56 6.30
N ALA A 191 25.25 -14.61 5.73
CA ALA A 191 24.68 -13.52 4.93
C ALA A 191 23.76 -13.97 3.77
N ALA A 192 24.07 -15.11 3.14
CA ALA A 192 23.22 -15.66 2.07
C ALA A 192 21.89 -16.26 2.59
N ASP A 193 21.90 -16.86 3.78
CA ASP A 193 20.69 -17.36 4.44
C ASP A 193 19.85 -16.21 5.03
N GLN A 194 20.51 -15.14 5.50
CA GLN A 194 19.84 -13.91 5.92
C GLN A 194 19.12 -13.23 4.75
N ALA A 195 19.82 -12.97 3.63
CA ALA A 195 19.19 -12.37 2.45
C ALA A 195 18.05 -13.25 1.87
N ALA A 196 18.13 -14.57 2.01
CA ALA A 196 17.05 -15.48 1.66
C ALA A 196 15.85 -15.37 2.62
N LEU A 197 16.10 -15.17 3.92
CA LEU A 197 15.07 -14.91 4.92
C LEU A 197 14.38 -13.57 4.66
N ASP A 198 15.13 -12.50 4.44
CA ASP A 198 14.61 -11.16 4.19
C ASP A 198 13.70 -11.15 2.94
N ALA A 199 14.12 -11.82 1.87
CA ALA A 199 13.30 -11.99 0.66
C ALA A 199 12.06 -12.89 0.88
N ALA A 200 12.09 -13.83 1.83
CA ALA A 200 10.94 -14.66 2.17
C ALA A 200 9.92 -13.91 3.04
N VAL A 201 10.40 -13.11 4.00
CA VAL A 201 9.61 -12.19 4.83
C VAL A 201 8.92 -11.15 3.94
N ARG A 202 9.69 -10.43 3.12
CA ARG A 202 9.15 -9.48 2.14
C ARG A 202 8.10 -10.15 1.23
N SER A 203 8.40 -11.32 0.68
CA SER A 203 7.43 -12.00 -0.20
C SER A 203 6.19 -12.58 0.51
N LEU A 204 6.15 -12.67 1.84
CA LEU A 204 4.95 -13.03 2.60
C LEU A 204 4.15 -11.78 2.97
N ASN A 205 4.82 -10.76 3.53
CA ASN A 205 4.21 -9.49 3.94
C ASN A 205 3.55 -8.77 2.74
N LEU A 206 4.29 -8.58 1.64
CA LEU A 206 3.78 -7.87 0.44
C LEU A 206 2.63 -8.58 -0.30
N LYS A 207 2.46 -9.88 -0.10
CA LYS A 207 1.58 -10.70 -0.95
C LYS A 207 0.45 -11.38 -0.20
N THR A 208 0.44 -11.34 1.13
CA THR A 208 -0.51 -12.10 1.93
C THR A 208 -0.87 -11.40 3.24
N ASN A 209 -1.99 -11.78 3.84
CA ASN A 209 -2.39 -11.34 5.19
C ASN A 209 -1.54 -11.94 6.33
N LEU A 210 -0.30 -12.38 6.07
CA LEU A 210 0.68 -12.77 7.09
C LEU A 210 1.70 -11.66 7.25
N THR A 211 1.85 -11.17 8.48
CA THR A 211 2.81 -10.13 8.83
C THR A 211 3.92 -10.75 9.68
N LEU A 212 5.07 -11.02 9.06
CA LEU A 212 6.27 -11.51 9.72
C LEU A 212 7.11 -10.31 10.17
N VAL A 213 7.39 -10.23 11.48
CA VAL A 213 8.05 -9.07 12.10
C VAL A 213 9.19 -9.48 13.04
N PRO A 214 10.28 -8.70 13.13
CA PRO A 214 11.30 -8.88 14.16
C PRO A 214 10.67 -8.83 15.56
N ARG A 215 10.91 -9.87 16.35
CA ARG A 215 10.37 -9.98 17.71
C ARG A 215 11.01 -8.95 18.64
N THR A 216 10.19 -8.29 19.45
CA THR A 216 10.62 -7.47 20.58
C THR A 216 10.41 -8.24 21.90
N THR A 217 9.17 -8.30 22.38
CA THR A 217 8.79 -8.80 23.71
C THR A 217 7.83 -9.99 23.67
N GLU A 218 7.32 -10.36 22.48
CA GLU A 218 6.22 -11.30 22.32
C GLU A 218 6.52 -12.69 22.90
N ALA A 219 5.59 -13.24 23.68
CA ALA A 219 5.77 -14.54 24.33
C ALA A 219 5.86 -15.69 23.31
N ASP A 220 5.02 -15.66 22.28
CA ASP A 220 4.96 -16.63 21.20
C ASP A 220 5.74 -16.11 20.00
N TYR A 221 6.69 -16.90 19.47
CA TYR A 221 7.52 -16.48 18.34
C TYR A 221 8.25 -17.64 17.64
N VAL A 222 8.67 -17.39 16.39
CA VAL A 222 9.48 -18.30 15.58
C VAL A 222 10.97 -17.96 15.69
N ALA A 223 11.78 -18.87 16.22
CA ALA A 223 13.23 -18.73 16.22
C ALA A 223 13.84 -19.42 15.00
N VAL A 224 14.28 -18.63 14.02
CA VAL A 224 14.99 -19.09 12.82
C VAL A 224 16.44 -19.40 13.18
N VAL A 225 16.89 -20.63 12.94
CA VAL A 225 18.24 -21.10 13.29
C VAL A 225 18.87 -21.94 12.18
N ILE A 226 20.20 -21.91 12.08
CA ILE A 226 20.95 -22.88 11.28
C ILE A 226 21.08 -24.20 12.05
N ASP A 227 20.65 -25.30 11.45
CA ASP A 227 20.94 -26.66 11.91
C ASP A 227 21.36 -27.54 10.72
N ASN A 228 22.68 -27.70 10.55
CA ASN A 228 23.23 -28.51 9.47
C ASN A 228 23.07 -30.03 9.69
N THR A 229 22.60 -30.46 10.87
CA THR A 229 22.38 -31.88 11.18
C THR A 229 21.07 -32.41 10.59
N ILE A 230 20.09 -31.54 10.28
CA ILE A 230 18.83 -31.98 9.67
C ILE A 230 19.09 -32.67 8.32
N PRO A 231 18.41 -33.80 8.00
CA PRO A 231 18.57 -34.48 6.73
C PRO A 231 17.87 -33.75 5.56
N GLY A 232 16.86 -32.93 5.85
CA GLY A 232 16.19 -32.04 4.89
C GLY A 232 16.97 -30.75 4.58
N VAL A 233 16.24 -29.74 4.09
CA VAL A 233 16.77 -28.37 3.83
C VAL A 233 16.16 -27.30 4.74
N GLY A 234 14.88 -27.44 5.09
CA GLY A 234 14.18 -26.68 6.12
C GLY A 234 13.34 -27.64 6.98
N ARG A 235 12.92 -27.18 8.18
CA ARG A 235 11.88 -27.77 9.04
C ARG A 235 11.20 -26.74 9.94
N SER A 236 9.93 -26.97 10.26
CA SER A 236 9.11 -26.09 11.09
C SER A 236 7.99 -26.88 11.79
N SER A 237 7.44 -26.36 12.89
CA SER A 237 6.24 -26.94 13.51
C SER A 237 4.97 -26.42 12.84
N LEU A 238 3.93 -27.26 12.77
CA LEU A 238 2.66 -26.89 12.13
C LEU A 238 1.78 -26.04 13.07
N GLY A 239 1.58 -24.77 12.72
CA GLY A 239 0.82 -23.80 13.51
C GLY A 239 1.61 -23.21 14.70
N ARG A 240 0.94 -22.34 15.46
CA ARG A 240 1.49 -21.68 16.65
C ARG A 240 1.56 -22.64 17.84
N GLN A 241 2.76 -22.89 18.37
CA GLN A 241 3.01 -23.88 19.42
C GLN A 241 2.91 -23.34 20.86
N LYS A 242 2.71 -22.02 21.02
CA LYS A 242 2.87 -21.25 22.28
C LYS A 242 4.34 -21.20 22.75
N GLY A 243 4.81 -20.03 23.17
CA GLY A 243 6.22 -19.79 23.47
C GLY A 243 7.11 -19.79 22.22
N ARG A 244 8.40 -20.09 22.43
CA ARG A 244 9.42 -20.19 21.37
C ARG A 244 9.27 -21.49 20.58
N GLN A 245 8.82 -21.42 19.33
CA GLN A 245 8.96 -22.52 18.35
C GLN A 245 10.19 -22.30 17.46
N VAL A 246 10.77 -23.37 16.91
CA VAL A 246 12.05 -23.28 16.17
C VAL A 246 11.84 -23.67 14.71
N LEU A 247 12.29 -22.79 13.81
CA LEU A 247 12.35 -23.02 12.36
C LEU A 247 13.82 -23.27 12.00
N ARG A 248 14.12 -24.46 11.49
CA ARG A 248 15.49 -24.91 11.22
C ARG A 248 15.80 -24.83 9.75
N LEU A 249 16.94 -24.22 9.42
CA LEU A 249 17.45 -24.08 8.06
C LEU A 249 18.80 -24.78 7.92
N LYS A 250 19.05 -25.41 6.78
CA LYS A 250 20.36 -25.93 6.41
C LYS A 250 21.12 -24.86 5.62
N ALA A 251 22.29 -24.45 6.14
CA ALA A 251 23.02 -23.28 5.65
C ALA A 251 23.35 -23.39 4.15
N GLY A 252 23.04 -22.33 3.40
CA GLY A 252 23.23 -22.25 1.95
C GLY A 252 22.39 -23.24 1.13
N ARG A 253 21.36 -23.87 1.72
CA ARG A 253 20.54 -24.91 1.06
C ARG A 253 19.05 -24.65 1.06
N CYS A 254 18.56 -23.71 1.88
CA CYS A 254 17.16 -23.28 1.91
C CYS A 254 17.07 -21.81 1.45
N GLY A 255 16.79 -21.59 0.16
CA GLY A 255 16.54 -20.25 -0.38
C GLY A 255 15.16 -19.71 0.02
N SER A 256 14.82 -18.49 -0.40
CA SER A 256 13.61 -17.78 0.04
C SER A 256 12.33 -18.61 -0.07
N GLY A 257 12.07 -19.27 -1.19
CA GLY A 257 10.88 -20.13 -1.35
C GLY A 257 10.83 -21.36 -0.41
N CYS A 258 11.99 -21.87 0.02
CA CYS A 258 12.06 -22.89 1.06
C CYS A 258 11.75 -22.28 2.43
N ILE A 259 12.28 -21.09 2.74
CA ILE A 259 11.98 -20.38 3.99
C ILE A 259 10.48 -19.99 4.07
N THR A 260 9.89 -19.54 2.96
CA THR A 260 8.44 -19.29 2.83
C THR A 260 7.63 -20.55 3.16
N HIS A 261 8.00 -21.72 2.63
CA HIS A 261 7.35 -23.00 2.94
C HIS A 261 7.37 -23.30 4.45
N GLU A 262 8.51 -23.13 5.11
CA GLU A 262 8.65 -23.35 6.56
C GLU A 262 7.86 -22.35 7.42
N PHE A 263 7.71 -21.10 6.96
CA PHE A 263 6.82 -20.13 7.60
C PHE A 263 5.34 -20.44 7.35
N LEU A 264 4.96 -21.00 6.20
CA LEU A 264 3.59 -21.47 5.98
C LEU A 264 3.24 -22.67 6.87
N HIS A 265 4.19 -23.58 7.15
CA HIS A 265 4.01 -24.55 8.22
C HIS A 265 3.81 -23.87 9.58
N ALA A 266 4.65 -22.92 9.97
CA ALA A 266 4.46 -22.16 11.22
C ALA A 266 3.10 -21.44 11.27
N ALA A 267 2.59 -20.99 10.12
CA ALA A 267 1.28 -20.34 9.94
C ALA A 267 0.10 -21.33 9.88
N GLY A 268 0.31 -22.65 10.00
CA GLY A 268 -0.79 -23.63 10.03
C GLY A 268 -1.25 -24.12 8.66
N PHE A 269 -0.41 -24.08 7.63
CA PHE A 269 -0.65 -24.77 6.36
C PHE A 269 0.07 -26.12 6.34
N ALA A 270 -0.70 -27.19 6.16
CA ALA A 270 -0.18 -28.51 5.85
C ALA A 270 0.04 -28.66 4.34
N HIS A 271 0.70 -29.74 3.92
CA HIS A 271 0.99 -29.93 2.50
C HIS A 271 -0.25 -30.15 1.65
N GLU A 272 -0.20 -29.67 0.41
CA GLU A 272 -1.29 -29.72 -0.57
C GLU A 272 -1.66 -31.16 -0.96
N GLN A 273 -0.69 -32.07 -1.11
CA GLN A 273 -0.98 -33.49 -1.41
C GLN A 273 -1.66 -34.24 -0.24
N SER A 274 -1.71 -33.66 0.96
CA SER A 274 -2.35 -34.25 2.15
C SER A 274 -3.80 -33.79 2.34
N ARG A 275 -4.37 -33.01 1.42
CA ARG A 275 -5.78 -32.56 1.49
C ARG A 275 -6.77 -33.71 1.45
N SER A 276 -7.89 -33.55 2.15
CA SER A 276 -9.02 -34.49 2.17
C SER A 276 -9.71 -34.69 0.81
N ASP A 277 -9.53 -33.76 -0.14
CA ASP A 277 -10.08 -33.83 -1.50
C ASP A 277 -9.05 -34.15 -2.60
N ARG A 278 -7.76 -34.36 -2.25
CA ARG A 278 -6.66 -34.56 -3.21
C ARG A 278 -6.87 -35.75 -4.15
N ASP A 279 -7.61 -36.77 -3.71
CA ASP A 279 -7.97 -37.94 -4.52
C ASP A 279 -8.88 -37.60 -5.72
N ASN A 280 -9.41 -36.38 -5.83
CA ASN A 280 -10.07 -35.92 -7.06
C ASN A 280 -9.06 -35.46 -8.14
N TYR A 281 -7.82 -35.16 -7.75
CA TYR A 281 -6.84 -34.44 -8.55
C TYR A 281 -5.57 -35.25 -8.85
N ILE A 282 -5.11 -36.08 -7.91
CA ILE A 282 -3.89 -36.89 -8.03
C ILE A 282 -4.10 -38.36 -7.68
N ASP A 283 -3.29 -39.23 -8.27
CA ASP A 283 -3.06 -40.61 -7.87
C ASP A 283 -1.81 -40.68 -6.98
N ILE A 284 -1.89 -41.41 -5.86
CA ILE A 284 -0.72 -41.82 -5.07
C ILE A 284 -0.30 -43.22 -5.49
N LEU A 285 0.90 -43.34 -6.07
CA LEU A 285 1.46 -44.59 -6.57
C LEU A 285 2.19 -45.33 -5.45
N GLU A 286 1.43 -45.87 -4.49
CA GLU A 286 1.94 -46.42 -3.23
C GLU A 286 3.07 -47.45 -3.36
N ASP A 287 3.08 -48.27 -4.42
CA ASP A 287 4.12 -49.28 -4.64
C ASP A 287 5.48 -48.66 -5.00
N ASN A 288 5.49 -47.43 -5.52
CA ASN A 288 6.71 -46.70 -5.86
C ASN A 288 7.30 -45.96 -4.64
N ILE A 289 6.55 -45.84 -3.54
CA ILE A 289 6.97 -45.12 -2.33
C ILE A 289 7.86 -46.00 -1.47
N LEU A 290 8.94 -45.44 -0.93
CA LEU A 290 9.76 -46.08 0.11
C LEU A 290 8.87 -46.50 1.28
N LYS A 291 9.07 -47.70 1.84
CA LYS A 291 8.23 -48.24 2.94
C LYS A 291 8.11 -47.25 4.11
N LYS A 292 9.19 -46.51 4.40
CA LYS A 292 9.22 -45.40 5.36
C LYS A 292 8.33 -44.22 4.98
N GLY A 293 8.39 -43.75 3.74
CA GLY A 293 7.67 -42.55 3.29
C GLY A 293 6.14 -42.69 3.17
N LYS A 294 5.57 -43.91 3.24
CA LYS A 294 4.12 -44.13 3.06
C LYS A 294 3.23 -43.33 4.05
N GLY A 295 3.73 -42.99 5.24
CA GLY A 295 3.00 -42.17 6.21
C GLY A 295 2.63 -40.79 5.65
N ASN A 296 3.55 -40.18 4.92
CA ASN A 296 3.53 -38.79 4.45
C ASN A 296 2.51 -38.50 3.33
N PHE A 297 1.76 -39.52 2.91
CA PHE A 297 0.74 -39.44 1.87
C PHE A 297 -0.68 -39.71 2.41
N LYS A 298 -0.83 -39.79 3.73
CA LYS A 298 -2.15 -39.80 4.38
C LYS A 298 -2.81 -38.43 4.26
N PHE A 299 -4.13 -38.39 4.46
CA PHE A 299 -4.81 -37.11 4.63
C PHE A 299 -4.41 -36.50 5.97
N LYS A 300 -4.16 -35.19 5.97
CA LYS A 300 -3.97 -34.43 7.20
C LYS A 300 -5.34 -34.26 7.88
N LYS A 301 -5.45 -34.71 9.12
CA LYS A 301 -6.58 -34.42 10.00
C LYS A 301 -6.42 -33.02 10.61
N GLY A 302 -7.54 -32.42 11.01
CA GLY A 302 -7.56 -31.08 11.61
C GLY A 302 -7.31 -29.93 10.62
N SER A 303 -7.16 -30.23 9.32
CA SER A 303 -7.04 -29.25 8.24
C SER A 303 -8.18 -29.37 7.21
N GLN A 304 -8.40 -28.31 6.45
CA GLN A 304 -9.44 -28.18 5.43
C GLN A 304 -8.95 -27.41 4.19
N PRO A 305 -9.60 -27.56 3.01
CA PRO A 305 -9.21 -26.84 1.79
C PRO A 305 -9.61 -25.32 1.63
N VAL A 306 -8.68 -24.41 1.22
CA VAL A 306 -8.81 -22.92 0.92
C VAL A 306 -8.05 -22.32 -0.36
N GLY A 307 -8.65 -21.91 -1.52
CA GLY A 307 -8.09 -21.85 -2.94
C GLY A 307 -8.63 -22.89 -4.03
N PRO A 308 -8.20 -22.97 -5.30
CA PRO A 308 -8.36 -24.23 -6.09
C PRO A 308 -7.39 -25.36 -5.66
N TYR A 309 -7.45 -26.58 -6.24
CA TYR A 309 -6.34 -27.56 -6.06
C TYR A 309 -5.15 -27.14 -6.90
N ASP A 310 -4.02 -26.90 -6.25
CA ASP A 310 -2.85 -26.32 -6.91
C ASP A 310 -1.68 -27.29 -6.97
N PHE A 311 -1.58 -27.94 -8.13
CA PHE A 311 -0.46 -28.79 -8.53
C PHE A 311 0.91 -28.09 -8.43
N ARG A 312 0.96 -26.75 -8.46
CA ARG A 312 2.18 -25.93 -8.37
C ARG A 312 2.34 -25.21 -7.04
N SER A 313 1.47 -25.45 -6.05
CA SER A 313 1.55 -24.83 -4.73
C SER A 313 2.96 -25.02 -4.15
N ILE A 314 3.44 -24.00 -3.45
CA ILE A 314 4.69 -24.09 -2.69
C ILE A 314 4.60 -25.19 -1.61
N MET A 315 3.40 -25.55 -1.16
CA MET A 315 3.12 -26.60 -0.19
C MET A 315 2.87 -27.99 -0.82
N HIS A 316 2.99 -28.15 -2.15
CA HIS A 316 2.79 -29.44 -2.81
C HIS A 316 4.11 -30.21 -3.01
N TYR A 317 4.14 -31.49 -2.64
CA TYR A 317 5.26 -32.40 -2.94
C TYR A 317 5.58 -32.51 -4.44
N SER A 318 6.86 -32.79 -4.75
CA SER A 318 7.26 -33.16 -6.11
C SER A 318 6.69 -34.53 -6.53
N ALA A 319 6.61 -34.77 -7.84
CA ALA A 319 6.09 -36.02 -8.40
C ALA A 319 6.87 -37.29 -7.99
N THR A 320 8.10 -37.16 -7.48
CA THR A 320 9.00 -38.25 -7.08
C THR A 320 9.31 -38.25 -5.58
N ALA A 321 8.62 -37.43 -4.78
CA ALA A 321 8.84 -37.34 -3.34
C ALA A 321 8.75 -38.72 -2.67
N PHE A 322 9.74 -39.06 -1.82
CA PHE A 322 9.87 -40.36 -1.14
C PHE A 322 9.85 -41.60 -2.05
N GLY A 323 10.13 -41.45 -3.34
CA GLY A 323 10.20 -42.57 -4.28
C GLY A 323 11.37 -43.51 -4.01
N LYS A 324 11.16 -44.79 -4.32
CA LYS A 324 12.22 -45.80 -4.47
C LYS A 324 13.12 -45.46 -5.66
N GLU A 325 14.27 -46.11 -5.73
CA GLU A 325 15.02 -46.21 -6.98
C GLU A 325 14.25 -47.12 -7.96
N CYS A 326 14.06 -46.63 -9.18
CA CYS A 326 13.42 -47.32 -10.30
C CYS A 326 14.49 -47.89 -11.24
N GLU A 327 14.06 -48.75 -12.17
CA GLU A 327 14.93 -49.30 -13.21
C GLU A 327 15.62 -48.16 -14.00
N GLY A 328 16.96 -48.24 -14.10
CA GLY A 328 17.79 -47.17 -14.66
C GLY A 328 18.32 -46.13 -13.66
N GLY A 329 18.08 -46.29 -12.35
CA GLY A 329 18.69 -45.46 -11.29
C GLY A 329 17.99 -44.11 -11.04
N ALA A 330 16.83 -43.89 -11.66
CA ALA A 330 16.00 -42.71 -11.42
C ALA A 330 15.08 -42.91 -10.19
N THR A 331 14.70 -41.84 -9.50
CA THR A 331 13.66 -41.92 -8.45
C THR A 331 12.29 -42.15 -9.07
N CYS A 332 11.56 -43.17 -8.62
CA CYS A 332 10.22 -43.48 -9.11
C CYS A 332 9.22 -42.34 -8.87
N THR A 333 8.30 -42.15 -9.81
CA THR A 333 7.12 -41.28 -9.63
C THR A 333 6.20 -41.85 -8.55
N THR A 334 5.92 -41.07 -7.52
CA THR A 334 5.04 -41.39 -6.38
C THR A 334 3.71 -40.65 -6.43
N ILE A 335 3.66 -39.47 -7.09
CA ILE A 335 2.44 -38.69 -7.30
C ILE A 335 2.25 -38.45 -8.79
N ARG A 336 1.03 -38.66 -9.30
CA ARG A 336 0.67 -38.39 -10.69
C ARG A 336 -0.65 -37.61 -10.75
N ALA A 337 -0.72 -36.54 -11.56
CA ALA A 337 -1.99 -35.86 -11.82
C ALA A 337 -2.97 -36.79 -12.56
N LYS A 338 -4.25 -36.79 -12.15
CA LYS A 338 -5.28 -37.63 -12.77
C LYS A 338 -5.56 -37.14 -14.20
N PRO A 339 -5.74 -38.05 -15.18
CA PRO A 339 -6.01 -37.66 -16.57
C PRO A 339 -7.23 -36.72 -16.73
N SER A 340 -8.24 -36.85 -15.88
CA SER A 340 -9.43 -35.98 -15.82
C SER A 340 -9.13 -34.50 -15.56
N THR A 341 -7.94 -34.17 -15.05
CA THR A 341 -7.52 -32.79 -14.76
C THR A 341 -6.90 -32.09 -15.97
N ASN A 342 -6.53 -32.85 -17.02
CA ASN A 342 -5.70 -32.41 -18.15
C ASN A 342 -4.34 -31.78 -17.74
N TYR A 343 -3.90 -31.94 -16.49
CA TYR A 343 -2.67 -31.35 -16.00
C TYR A 343 -1.43 -32.18 -16.38
N THR A 344 -0.51 -31.58 -17.14
CA THR A 344 0.74 -32.20 -17.62
C THR A 344 2.01 -31.49 -17.13
N GLY A 345 1.87 -30.51 -16.23
CA GLY A 345 2.97 -29.73 -15.69
C GLY A 345 3.76 -30.42 -14.57
N ARG A 346 4.71 -29.69 -13.98
CA ARG A 346 5.46 -30.13 -12.81
C ARG A 346 4.62 -30.01 -11.54
N LEU A 347 4.56 -31.10 -10.75
CA LEU A 347 4.06 -31.07 -9.38
C LEU A 347 5.08 -30.41 -8.43
N GLY A 348 4.58 -29.55 -7.53
CA GLY A 348 5.34 -28.83 -6.51
C GLY A 348 6.04 -27.56 -7.01
N GLY A 349 5.80 -26.47 -6.30
CA GLY A 349 6.37 -25.14 -6.55
C GLY A 349 7.69 -24.86 -5.82
N SER A 350 8.14 -23.62 -5.94
CA SER A 350 9.24 -23.03 -5.15
C SER A 350 9.05 -21.51 -4.94
N VAL A 351 7.84 -21.02 -5.20
CA VAL A 351 7.37 -19.64 -5.10
C VAL A 351 5.87 -19.72 -4.82
N LEU A 352 5.31 -18.74 -4.11
CA LEU A 352 3.86 -18.63 -3.92
C LEU A 352 3.17 -18.53 -5.27
N THR A 353 2.10 -19.30 -5.46
CA THR A 353 1.15 -19.08 -6.55
C THR A 353 0.06 -18.10 -6.10
N ASN A 354 -0.74 -17.59 -7.05
CA ASN A 354 -1.93 -16.82 -6.73
C ASN A 354 -2.94 -17.65 -5.90
N THR A 355 -2.93 -18.98 -6.01
CA THR A 355 -3.79 -19.86 -5.22
C THR A 355 -3.27 -20.00 -3.79
N ASP A 356 -1.94 -20.08 -3.60
CA ASP A 356 -1.32 -20.06 -2.28
C ASP A 356 -1.70 -18.74 -1.57
N ILE A 357 -1.49 -17.60 -2.23
CA ILE A 357 -1.83 -16.26 -1.73
C ILE A 357 -3.29 -16.18 -1.27
N LEU A 358 -4.24 -16.50 -2.17
CA LEU A 358 -5.67 -16.43 -1.85
C LEU A 358 -6.07 -17.41 -0.73
N GLY A 359 -5.41 -18.56 -0.63
CA GLY A 359 -5.64 -19.53 0.44
C GLY A 359 -5.13 -19.06 1.80
N ILE A 360 -3.97 -18.39 1.82
CA ILE A 360 -3.42 -17.75 3.02
C ILE A 360 -4.35 -16.61 3.47
N ASN A 361 -4.73 -15.74 2.54
CA ASN A 361 -5.59 -14.58 2.78
C ASN A 361 -6.98 -14.96 3.31
N ALA A 362 -7.58 -16.02 2.79
CA ALA A 362 -8.86 -16.52 3.28
C ALA A 362 -8.78 -17.31 4.61
N THR A 363 -7.58 -17.74 5.02
CA THR A 363 -7.31 -18.38 6.32
C THR A 363 -7.00 -17.36 7.41
N TYR A 364 -6.30 -16.29 7.03
CA TYR A 364 -6.03 -15.10 7.84
C TYR A 364 -6.85 -13.92 7.29
N PRO A 365 -8.18 -13.93 7.45
CA PRO A 365 -9.02 -12.88 6.89
C PRO A 365 -8.75 -11.56 7.58
N VAL A 366 -8.64 -10.52 6.76
CA VAL A 366 -8.65 -9.13 7.19
C VAL A 366 -9.89 -8.87 8.05
N THR A 367 -9.71 -8.21 9.19
CA THR A 367 -10.82 -7.72 10.01
C THR A 367 -10.79 -6.21 9.91
N SER A 368 -11.90 -5.57 9.53
CA SER A 368 -12.03 -4.11 9.63
C SER A 368 -12.11 -3.74 11.10
N LEU A 369 -10.98 -3.31 11.69
CA LEU A 369 -10.82 -3.24 13.14
C LEU A 369 -11.60 -2.10 13.80
N ALA A 370 -12.02 -1.08 13.03
CA ALA A 370 -13.04 -0.15 13.49
C ALA A 370 -13.94 0.33 12.34
N SER A 371 -15.26 0.24 12.53
CA SER A 371 -16.25 0.84 11.65
C SER A 371 -17.21 1.69 12.48
N GLY A 372 -17.01 3.01 12.49
CA GLY A 372 -17.71 3.90 13.41
C GLY A 372 -19.14 4.27 12.96
N TYR A 373 -20.04 4.34 13.94
CA TYR A 373 -21.45 4.70 13.78
C TYR A 373 -21.79 6.06 14.42
N ASP A 374 -20.78 6.76 14.97
CA ASP A 374 -20.82 7.70 16.13
C ASP A 374 -21.54 9.03 15.93
N TRP A 375 -22.24 9.14 14.82
CA TRP A 375 -23.14 10.23 14.47
C TRP A 375 -24.58 9.73 14.59
N VAL A 376 -25.09 9.64 15.82
CA VAL A 376 -26.44 9.14 16.17
C VAL A 376 -27.61 9.79 15.42
N ASP A 377 -27.38 10.91 14.73
CA ASP A 377 -28.38 11.73 14.03
C ASP A 377 -28.49 11.51 12.50
N GLY A 378 -27.73 10.57 11.93
CA GLY A 378 -27.76 10.29 10.49
C GLY A 378 -26.83 11.16 9.61
N ALA A 379 -26.06 12.09 10.19
CA ALA A 379 -25.07 12.91 9.47
C ALA A 379 -24.01 12.12 8.66
N ILE A 380 -23.70 12.59 7.46
CA ILE A 380 -22.68 11.98 6.59
C ILE A 380 -21.28 12.41 7.05
N ALA A 381 -20.45 11.45 7.48
CA ALA A 381 -19.00 11.66 7.60
C ALA A 381 -18.45 11.88 6.18
N SER A 382 -17.64 12.93 6.03
CA SER A 382 -17.36 13.54 4.72
C SER A 382 -15.91 13.93 4.49
N PHE A 383 -15.11 13.99 5.56
CA PHE A 383 -13.72 14.46 5.54
C PHE A 383 -12.92 13.72 6.62
N VAL A 384 -11.67 13.40 6.36
CA VAL A 384 -10.76 12.71 7.28
C VAL A 384 -9.35 13.27 7.16
N ALA A 385 -8.58 13.18 8.23
CA ALA A 385 -7.14 13.45 8.28
C ALA A 385 -6.53 12.52 9.34
N VAL A 386 -5.23 12.28 9.24
CA VAL A 386 -4.47 11.38 10.10
C VAL A 386 -3.14 12.07 10.45
N GLY A 387 -2.67 11.90 11.68
CA GLY A 387 -1.40 12.47 12.16
C GLY A 387 -1.24 12.26 13.66
N ASP A 388 -0.01 12.28 14.18
CA ASP A 388 0.24 12.23 15.62
C ASP A 388 0.06 13.63 16.22
N LEU A 389 -1.01 13.82 17.00
CA LEU A 389 -1.36 15.10 17.61
C LEU A 389 -0.96 15.17 19.09
N ASN A 390 -0.32 14.12 19.62
CA ASN A 390 0.00 14.02 21.05
C ASN A 390 1.46 13.57 21.32
N GLY A 391 2.20 13.14 20.31
CA GLY A 391 3.62 12.79 20.36
C GLY A 391 3.92 11.42 20.94
N ASP A 392 2.97 10.47 20.92
CA ASP A 392 3.18 9.10 21.42
C ASP A 392 3.63 8.08 20.34
N GLY A 393 3.80 8.53 19.11
CA GLY A 393 4.23 7.72 17.98
C GLY A 393 3.11 6.88 17.36
N LYS A 394 1.85 7.25 17.57
CA LYS A 394 0.68 6.71 16.85
C LYS A 394 -0.18 7.86 16.38
N ALA A 395 -0.66 7.76 15.15
CA ALA A 395 -1.54 8.77 14.60
C ALA A 395 -2.96 8.71 15.18
N GLU A 396 -3.46 9.87 15.59
CA GLU A 396 -4.89 10.13 15.70
C GLU A 396 -5.54 10.18 14.32
N PHE A 397 -6.87 10.06 14.27
CA PHE A 397 -7.62 10.39 13.06
C PHE A 397 -8.83 11.31 13.30
N ALA A 398 -8.98 12.30 12.44
CA ALA A 398 -10.13 13.17 12.35
C ALA A 398 -11.28 12.51 11.55
N VAL A 399 -12.52 12.75 11.99
CA VAL A 399 -13.73 12.50 11.20
C VAL A 399 -14.63 13.74 11.21
N GLY A 400 -14.61 14.47 10.09
CA GLY A 400 -15.45 15.63 9.83
C GLY A 400 -16.78 15.29 9.14
N ARG A 401 -17.82 16.10 9.34
CA ARG A 401 -19.16 15.84 8.77
C ARG A 401 -19.86 17.05 8.14
N ARG A 402 -20.65 16.77 7.08
CA ARG A 402 -21.53 17.76 6.43
C ARG A 402 -22.91 17.80 7.08
N ALA A 403 -22.97 18.23 8.35
CA ALA A 403 -24.21 18.35 9.12
C ALA A 403 -24.20 19.54 10.10
N THR A 404 -25.38 19.88 10.61
CA THR A 404 -25.65 21.01 11.51
C THR A 404 -26.06 20.55 12.91
N GLY A 405 -25.98 21.43 13.91
CA GLY A 405 -26.66 21.28 15.21
C GLY A 405 -25.96 20.45 16.31
N ARG A 406 -24.76 19.89 16.07
CA ARG A 406 -23.84 19.27 17.07
C ARG A 406 -22.41 19.33 16.52
N ASP A 407 -21.41 18.93 17.30
CA ASP A 407 -19.98 18.80 16.89
C ASP A 407 -19.83 18.41 15.43
N ARG A 408 -19.02 19.16 14.65
CA ARG A 408 -18.82 18.90 13.21
C ARG A 408 -17.50 18.19 12.91
N LEU A 409 -16.60 18.14 13.90
CA LEU A 409 -15.36 17.38 13.92
C LEU A 409 -15.32 16.54 15.21
N LYS A 410 -14.79 15.32 15.10
CA LYS A 410 -14.29 14.49 16.21
C LYS A 410 -12.91 13.99 15.82
N ILE A 411 -11.98 13.93 16.76
CA ILE A 411 -10.69 13.27 16.60
C ILE A 411 -10.67 12.07 17.55
N TYR A 412 -10.17 10.94 17.06
CA TYR A 412 -10.10 9.68 17.79
C TYR A 412 -8.65 9.29 18.04
N ASP A 413 -8.40 8.86 19.27
CA ASP A 413 -7.17 8.29 19.82
C ASP A 413 -6.57 7.20 18.94
N GLY A 414 -5.25 7.24 18.71
CA GLY A 414 -4.52 6.18 18.03
C GLY A 414 -4.56 4.82 18.76
N GLY A 415 -4.23 3.75 18.05
CA GLY A 415 -3.89 2.45 18.62
C GLY A 415 -4.81 1.27 18.30
N ALA A 416 -4.33 0.08 18.67
CA ALA A 416 -4.87 -1.23 18.31
C ALA A 416 -6.13 -1.70 19.08
N SER A 417 -6.89 -0.79 19.73
CA SER A 417 -8.05 -1.18 20.55
C SER A 417 -9.39 -0.96 19.83
N ASP A 418 -10.33 -1.91 19.99
CA ASP A 418 -11.69 -1.84 19.44
C ASP A 418 -12.56 -0.70 20.03
N ASN A 419 -12.02 0.10 20.97
CA ASN A 419 -12.73 1.11 21.74
C ASN A 419 -11.91 2.42 21.87
N ARG A 420 -11.67 3.07 20.73
CA ARG A 420 -10.96 4.36 20.66
C ARG A 420 -11.73 5.51 21.30
N SER A 421 -11.03 6.29 22.11
CA SER A 421 -11.55 7.50 22.76
C SER A 421 -11.77 8.61 21.73
N ILE A 422 -12.75 9.48 21.96
CA ILE A 422 -12.77 10.80 21.32
C ILE A 422 -11.88 11.72 22.17
N VAL A 423 -10.76 12.17 21.62
CA VAL A 423 -9.77 13.03 22.30
C VAL A 423 -10.06 14.51 22.09
N PHE A 424 -10.61 14.88 20.93
CA PHE A 424 -11.03 16.26 20.63
C PHE A 424 -12.35 16.30 19.86
N SER A 425 -13.08 17.41 19.99
CA SER A 425 -14.33 17.67 19.27
C SER A 425 -14.53 19.16 19.08
N ALA A 426 -14.91 19.56 17.86
CA ALA A 426 -15.08 20.97 17.54
C ALA A 426 -16.39 21.28 16.80
N GLY A 427 -16.81 22.53 16.99
CA GLY A 427 -17.82 23.18 16.18
C GLY A 427 -19.26 22.99 16.59
N ALA A 428 -19.57 22.49 17.79
CA ALA A 428 -20.95 22.49 18.33
C ALA A 428 -21.64 23.87 18.25
N ASP A 429 -20.86 24.90 18.55
CA ASP A 429 -21.20 26.33 18.63
C ASP A 429 -21.41 27.03 17.27
N TRP A 430 -21.01 26.39 16.17
CA TRP A 430 -20.96 27.00 14.83
C TRP A 430 -22.29 27.53 14.26
N GLY A 431 -23.41 27.24 14.93
CA GLY A 431 -24.74 27.68 14.51
C GLY A 431 -25.36 26.86 13.38
N ASP A 432 -26.62 27.15 13.09
CA ASP A 432 -27.40 26.43 12.10
C ASP A 432 -26.98 26.78 10.67
N GLY A 433 -27.04 25.80 9.77
CA GLY A 433 -26.60 25.92 8.38
C GLY A 433 -25.08 25.83 8.16
N ALA A 434 -24.26 25.91 9.23
CA ALA A 434 -22.81 25.75 9.15
C ALA A 434 -22.38 24.28 9.26
N TYR A 435 -21.50 23.84 8.36
CA TYR A 435 -20.97 22.47 8.29
C TYR A 435 -19.51 22.42 7.81
N LEU A 436 -18.75 21.43 8.28
CA LEU A 436 -17.31 21.27 7.97
C LEU A 436 -17.09 21.03 6.46
N THR A 437 -16.03 21.60 5.91
CA THR A 437 -15.67 21.50 4.49
C THR A 437 -14.31 20.90 4.23
N ASP A 438 -13.43 20.81 5.24
CA ASP A 438 -12.16 20.10 5.20
C ASP A 438 -11.52 20.06 6.59
N VAL A 439 -10.56 19.16 6.79
CA VAL A 439 -9.70 19.04 7.98
C VAL A 439 -8.30 18.59 7.54
N ALA A 440 -7.25 19.15 8.14
CA ALA A 440 -5.85 18.76 7.93
C ALA A 440 -5.07 19.02 9.23
N PHE A 441 -3.84 18.50 9.30
CA PHE A 441 -2.92 18.65 10.42
C PHE A 441 -1.57 19.17 9.94
N GLY A 442 -0.79 19.82 10.81
CA GLY A 442 0.54 20.39 10.53
C GLY A 442 1.10 21.17 11.72
N ASP A 443 2.43 21.23 11.89
CA ASP A 443 3.12 21.91 13.00
C ASP A 443 3.29 23.41 12.69
N VAL A 444 2.26 24.21 13.01
CA VAL A 444 2.17 25.62 12.60
C VAL A 444 2.95 26.56 13.53
N ASP A 445 3.37 26.08 14.72
CA ASP A 445 4.01 26.91 15.75
C ASP A 445 5.44 26.48 16.12
N GLY A 446 5.83 25.25 15.77
CA GLY A 446 7.19 24.71 15.84
C GLY A 446 7.53 23.97 17.13
N ASP A 447 6.55 23.36 17.78
CA ASP A 447 6.76 22.58 19.00
C ASP A 447 7.02 21.07 18.74
N GLY A 448 6.81 20.60 17.51
CA GLY A 448 6.97 19.22 17.09
C GLY A 448 5.70 18.37 17.17
N LEU A 449 4.54 18.97 17.45
CA LEU A 449 3.22 18.35 17.42
C LEU A 449 2.36 18.98 16.31
N LEU A 450 1.26 18.33 15.94
CA LEU A 450 0.43 18.78 14.82
C LEU A 450 -0.82 19.55 15.28
N GLU A 451 -1.00 20.76 14.77
CA GLU A 451 -2.21 21.57 14.96
C GLU A 451 -3.42 21.02 14.20
N ILE A 452 -4.61 21.39 14.66
CA ILE A 452 -5.89 20.99 14.08
C ILE A 452 -6.41 22.09 13.16
N GLY A 453 -6.16 21.98 11.86
CA GLY A 453 -6.72 22.85 10.84
C GLY A 453 -8.12 22.44 10.39
N VAL A 454 -9.08 23.36 10.42
CA VAL A 454 -10.49 23.05 10.07
C VAL A 454 -11.12 24.15 9.21
N THR A 455 -11.74 23.76 8.09
CA THR A 455 -12.58 24.68 7.30
C THR A 455 -14.07 24.37 7.41
N ARG A 456 -14.91 25.38 7.21
CA ARG A 456 -16.36 25.22 7.14
C ARG A 456 -17.03 26.05 6.05
N ARG A 457 -18.17 25.52 5.57
CA ARG A 457 -19.19 26.34 4.94
C ARG A 457 -19.98 27.09 6.01
N SER A 458 -19.99 28.42 5.92
CA SER A 458 -20.91 29.27 6.68
C SER A 458 -21.22 30.57 5.94
N THR A 459 -22.47 31.03 6.02
CA THR A 459 -22.92 32.33 5.48
C THR A 459 -22.61 33.51 6.41
N THR A 460 -22.13 33.25 7.63
CA THR A 460 -21.69 34.27 8.61
C THR A 460 -20.48 33.77 9.42
N ASN A 461 -19.85 34.66 10.19
CA ASN A 461 -18.74 34.36 11.12
C ASN A 461 -17.51 33.72 10.41
N ASN A 462 -16.50 33.27 11.15
CA ASN A 462 -15.27 32.71 10.57
C ASN A 462 -15.54 31.47 9.70
N ARG A 463 -14.65 31.15 8.76
CA ARG A 463 -14.75 30.01 7.83
C ARG A 463 -13.58 29.03 7.90
N TYR A 464 -12.49 29.41 8.55
CA TYR A 464 -11.41 28.50 8.94
C TYR A 464 -11.05 28.75 10.41
N PHE A 465 -10.48 27.73 11.04
CA PHE A 465 -10.02 27.70 12.42
C PHE A 465 -8.75 26.84 12.45
N ILE A 466 -7.74 27.27 13.19
CA ILE A 466 -6.56 26.49 13.55
C ILE A 466 -6.59 26.40 15.08
N TYR A 467 -6.54 25.19 15.62
CA TYR A 467 -6.44 24.92 17.05
C TYR A 467 -5.10 24.26 17.35
N ASP A 468 -4.57 24.45 18.56
CA ASP A 468 -3.42 23.71 19.10
C ASP A 468 -3.52 22.19 18.90
N ASP A 469 -2.39 21.53 19.03
CA ASP A 469 -2.21 20.13 19.41
C ASP A 469 -3.01 19.69 20.67
N LEU A 470 -2.95 18.38 20.99
CA LEU A 470 -3.72 17.78 22.09
C LEU A 470 -3.05 17.92 23.48
N GLN A 471 -1.74 18.13 23.58
CA GLN A 471 -1.06 18.44 24.85
C GLN A 471 -1.38 19.87 25.33
N HIS A 472 -1.44 20.87 24.45
CA HIS A 472 -1.94 22.20 24.82
C HIS A 472 -3.48 22.28 24.88
N GLY A 473 -4.16 21.23 24.44
CA GLY A 473 -5.58 20.97 24.69
C GLY A 473 -6.52 21.55 23.64
N GLY A 474 -6.04 21.76 22.41
CA GLY A 474 -6.83 22.22 21.29
C GLY A 474 -7.41 23.62 21.46
N THR A 475 -6.63 24.56 22.02
CA THR A 475 -7.07 25.96 22.14
C THR A 475 -7.06 26.65 20.78
N LEU A 476 -7.88 27.69 20.59
CA LEU A 476 -8.01 28.34 19.29
C LEU A 476 -6.87 29.34 19.05
N LEU A 477 -5.89 28.96 18.25
CA LEU A 477 -4.78 29.80 17.82
C LEU A 477 -5.23 30.93 16.87
N THR A 478 -5.92 30.59 15.78
CA THR A 478 -6.42 31.59 14.83
C THR A 478 -7.70 31.15 14.11
N SER A 479 -8.45 32.14 13.62
CA SER A 479 -9.61 31.90 12.77
C SER A 479 -9.96 33.15 11.97
N GLY A 480 -10.54 32.99 10.78
CA GLY A 480 -10.80 34.14 9.93
C GLY A 480 -11.79 33.92 8.80
N GLY A 481 -11.84 34.90 7.90
CA GLY A 481 -12.79 34.93 6.78
C GLY A 481 -14.20 35.40 7.14
N ALA A 482 -14.45 35.94 8.34
CA ALA A 482 -15.74 36.56 8.71
C ALA A 482 -16.20 37.65 7.72
N ASP A 483 -15.24 38.38 7.15
CA ASP A 483 -15.36 39.49 6.22
C ASP A 483 -15.76 39.08 4.79
N TRP A 484 -15.68 37.80 4.42
CA TRP A 484 -15.92 37.35 3.04
C TRP A 484 -17.38 37.48 2.54
N GLY A 485 -18.32 37.92 3.37
CA GLY A 485 -19.73 38.00 3.02
C GLY A 485 -20.43 36.64 2.97
N SER A 486 -21.72 36.62 2.61
CA SER A 486 -22.59 35.46 2.79
C SER A 486 -22.54 34.39 1.69
N SER A 487 -22.04 34.74 0.51
CA SER A 487 -22.00 33.85 -0.66
C SER A 487 -20.75 32.98 -0.74
N TYR A 488 -19.72 33.29 0.05
CA TYR A 488 -18.38 32.72 -0.07
C TYR A 488 -17.99 31.94 1.18
N TYR A 489 -17.22 30.87 0.99
CA TYR A 489 -16.83 29.97 2.07
C TYR A 489 -15.52 29.26 1.79
N ALA A 490 -14.87 28.76 2.85
CA ALA A 490 -13.64 27.99 2.73
C ALA A 490 -13.94 26.58 2.17
N THR A 491 -13.03 26.03 1.36
CA THR A 491 -13.24 24.76 0.65
C THR A 491 -12.25 23.68 1.01
N SER A 492 -11.04 24.07 1.40
CA SER A 492 -9.95 23.16 1.71
C SER A 492 -8.91 23.83 2.61
N ILE A 493 -8.13 23.03 3.33
CA ILE A 493 -6.95 23.45 4.09
C ILE A 493 -5.82 22.44 3.90
N ALA A 494 -4.59 22.92 3.90
CA ALA A 494 -3.38 22.11 3.96
C ALA A 494 -2.29 22.88 4.70
N PHE A 495 -1.27 22.17 5.19
CA PHE A 495 -0.10 22.67 5.90
C PHE A 495 1.17 22.15 5.22
N GLY A 496 2.29 22.86 5.39
CA GLY A 496 3.63 22.43 4.95
C GLY A 496 4.65 23.57 5.04
N ASP A 497 5.93 23.24 5.20
CA ASP A 497 7.03 24.18 5.42
C ASP A 497 7.54 24.73 4.07
N ILE A 498 7.00 25.88 3.67
CA ILE A 498 7.23 26.44 2.33
C ILE A 498 8.55 27.24 2.26
N ASP A 499 9.15 27.58 3.41
CA ASP A 499 10.36 28.39 3.46
C ASP A 499 11.57 27.80 4.23
N ASN A 500 11.40 26.59 4.79
CA ASN A 500 12.37 25.77 5.53
C ASN A 500 12.93 26.51 6.74
N ASP A 501 11.98 26.91 7.59
CA ASP A 501 12.16 27.53 8.90
C ASP A 501 11.86 26.51 10.04
N GLY A 502 11.34 25.33 9.68
CA GLY A 502 11.03 24.19 10.54
C GLY A 502 9.60 24.18 11.06
N ARG A 503 8.68 24.88 10.38
CA ARG A 503 7.32 25.18 10.82
C ARG A 503 6.41 25.33 9.61
N ASP A 504 5.19 24.85 9.71
CA ASP A 504 4.26 24.82 8.58
C ASP A 504 3.59 26.17 8.34
N GLU A 505 3.66 26.64 7.09
CA GLU A 505 2.64 27.55 6.57
C GLU A 505 1.30 26.83 6.43
N PHE A 506 0.20 27.59 6.41
CA PHE A 506 -1.11 27.02 6.07
C PHE A 506 -1.78 27.72 4.90
N ALA A 507 -2.39 26.92 4.02
CA ALA A 507 -3.10 27.39 2.85
C ALA A 507 -4.62 27.18 3.00
N ILE A 508 -5.41 28.22 2.72
CA ILE A 508 -6.89 28.18 2.79
C ILE A 508 -7.51 28.32 1.41
N GLY A 509 -8.22 27.29 0.96
CA GLY A 509 -9.03 27.29 -0.25
C GLY A 509 -10.36 28.02 -0.03
N ARG A 510 -10.84 28.73 -1.05
CA ARG A 510 -12.06 29.55 -1.01
C ARG A 510 -12.90 29.38 -2.27
N LYS A 511 -14.19 29.08 -2.07
CA LYS A 511 -15.20 29.25 -3.11
C LYS A 511 -15.74 30.67 -3.11
N ALA A 512 -15.48 31.38 -4.20
CA ALA A 512 -16.03 32.70 -4.45
C ALA A 512 -16.28 32.96 -5.94
N GLY A 513 -16.99 34.05 -6.23
CA GLY A 513 -17.23 34.54 -7.61
C GLY A 513 -16.21 35.59 -8.07
N GLU A 514 -15.48 36.22 -7.15
CA GLU A 514 -14.55 37.33 -7.40
C GLU A 514 -13.44 37.39 -6.34
N HIS A 515 -12.31 38.00 -6.68
CA HIS A 515 -11.07 38.05 -5.87
C HIS A 515 -10.44 36.66 -5.59
N GLY A 516 -9.56 36.56 -4.59
CA GLY A 516 -8.79 35.34 -4.29
C GLY A 516 -9.62 34.06 -4.13
N ARG A 517 -9.05 32.95 -4.58
CA ARG A 517 -9.58 31.59 -4.50
C ARG A 517 -8.77 30.70 -3.57
N TYR A 518 -7.52 31.06 -3.30
CA TYR A 518 -6.73 30.52 -2.21
C TYR A 518 -5.90 31.63 -1.57
N TYR A 519 -5.47 31.37 -0.35
CA TYR A 519 -4.60 32.23 0.45
C TYR A 519 -3.51 31.37 1.08
N LEU A 520 -2.29 31.89 1.16
CA LEU A 520 -1.19 31.33 1.95
C LEU A 520 -0.96 32.25 3.15
N PHE A 521 -0.69 31.69 4.32
CA PHE A 521 -0.39 32.40 5.56
C PHE A 521 0.92 31.89 6.16
N ASP A 522 1.78 32.83 6.63
CA ASP A 522 2.95 32.61 7.50
C ASP A 522 2.56 31.73 8.69
N ASP A 523 3.55 31.00 9.20
CA ASP A 523 3.62 30.34 10.51
C ASP A 523 3.27 31.23 11.74
N ALA A 524 3.16 30.59 12.92
CA ALA A 524 3.10 31.26 14.22
C ALA A 524 4.47 31.53 14.88
N LYS A 525 5.11 32.66 14.53
CA LYS A 525 6.36 33.07 15.23
C LYS A 525 6.10 33.61 16.63
N ALA A 526 5.96 32.71 17.61
CA ALA A 526 5.94 32.95 19.06
C ALA A 526 5.29 34.29 19.48
N GLY A 527 3.98 34.42 19.25
CA GLY A 527 3.19 35.61 19.55
C GLY A 527 3.07 36.64 18.41
N ALA A 528 3.65 36.37 17.23
CA ALA A 528 3.33 37.08 16.00
C ALA A 528 1.97 36.65 15.42
N PRO A 529 1.24 37.53 14.72
CA PRO A 529 0.00 37.15 14.05
C PRO A 529 0.28 36.49 12.70
N TYR A 530 -0.35 35.34 12.45
CA TYR A 530 -0.39 34.66 11.15
C TYR A 530 -0.66 35.65 10.00
N LYS A 531 0.37 35.92 9.19
CA LYS A 531 0.34 36.97 8.18
C LYS A 531 0.07 36.34 6.81
N ARG A 532 -0.94 36.83 6.12
CA ARG A 532 -1.25 36.37 4.76
C ARG A 532 -0.12 36.75 3.80
N LEU A 533 0.62 35.76 3.32
CA LEU A 533 1.70 35.86 2.35
C LEU A 533 1.18 36.08 0.93
N HIS A 534 0.19 35.30 0.50
CA HIS A 534 -0.26 35.28 -0.90
C HIS A 534 -1.78 35.30 -1.06
N ILE A 535 -2.22 35.75 -2.25
CA ILE A 535 -3.60 35.68 -2.71
C ILE A 535 -3.60 35.24 -4.18
N GLY A 536 -4.11 34.04 -4.46
CA GLY A 536 -4.12 33.49 -5.83
C GLY A 536 -5.51 33.26 -6.41
N GLY A 537 -5.53 33.01 -7.73
CA GLY A 537 -6.73 32.59 -8.48
C GLY A 537 -7.81 33.62 -8.76
N SER A 538 -7.49 34.91 -8.66
CA SER A 538 -8.44 36.00 -8.97
C SER A 538 -8.84 36.05 -10.46
N ASP A 539 -8.08 35.39 -11.34
CA ASP A 539 -8.22 35.32 -12.79
C ASP A 539 -9.06 34.13 -13.29
N TRP A 540 -9.44 33.19 -12.43
CA TRP A 540 -10.16 31.95 -12.81
C TRP A 540 -11.62 32.15 -13.26
N GLY A 541 -12.09 33.39 -13.30
CA GLY A 541 -13.46 33.76 -13.64
C GLY A 541 -14.49 33.43 -12.54
N SER A 542 -15.76 33.73 -12.84
CA SER A 542 -16.85 33.71 -11.86
C SER A 542 -17.33 32.33 -11.43
N GLY A 543 -16.99 31.28 -12.18
CA GLY A 543 -17.31 29.89 -11.86
C GLY A 543 -16.16 29.10 -11.24
N GLY A 544 -14.94 29.64 -11.26
CA GLY A 544 -13.73 28.92 -10.83
C GLY A 544 -13.53 28.96 -9.31
N TYR A 545 -13.10 27.85 -8.69
CA TYR A 545 -12.77 27.81 -7.25
C TYR A 545 -11.89 26.62 -6.87
N THR A 546 -11.15 26.73 -5.77
CA THR A 546 -10.25 25.69 -5.24
C THR A 546 -11.03 24.47 -4.75
N THR A 547 -10.56 23.27 -5.10
CA THR A 547 -11.23 22.00 -4.79
C THR A 547 -10.46 21.11 -3.84
N ALA A 548 -9.14 21.28 -3.77
CA ALA A 548 -8.22 20.73 -2.76
C ALA A 548 -6.92 21.57 -2.77
N LEU A 549 -6.14 21.44 -1.70
CA LEU A 549 -4.78 21.97 -1.54
C LEU A 549 -3.92 20.84 -0.97
N ALA A 550 -2.62 20.85 -1.25
CA ALA A 550 -1.62 19.99 -0.64
C ALA A 550 -0.26 20.70 -0.66
N PHE A 551 0.66 20.28 0.18
CA PHE A 551 2.07 20.64 0.19
C PHE A 551 2.92 19.38 0.02
N GLY A 552 4.18 19.55 -0.37
CA GLY A 552 5.15 18.46 -0.56
C GLY A 552 6.40 18.94 -1.33
N ASP A 553 7.57 18.39 -1.02
CA ASP A 553 8.86 18.81 -1.61
C ASP A 553 9.03 18.23 -3.01
N THR A 554 8.59 18.96 -4.04
CA THR A 554 8.58 18.42 -5.41
C THR A 554 9.93 18.51 -6.12
N ASP A 555 10.96 19.13 -5.53
CA ASP A 555 12.30 19.20 -6.12
C ASP A 555 13.48 18.78 -5.23
N GLY A 556 13.17 18.23 -4.06
CA GLY A 556 14.13 17.66 -3.12
C GLY A 556 15.05 18.71 -2.47
N ASP A 557 14.59 19.95 -2.35
CA ASP A 557 15.36 21.05 -1.73
C ASP A 557 15.05 21.29 -0.24
N GLY A 558 14.16 20.48 0.33
CA GLY A 558 13.71 20.51 1.71
C GLY A 558 12.68 21.62 1.98
N ARG A 559 11.96 22.07 0.96
CA ARG A 559 10.85 23.03 1.07
C ARG A 559 9.67 22.54 0.29
N ASP A 560 8.50 22.66 0.87
CA ASP A 560 7.29 22.26 0.20
C ASP A 560 6.88 23.20 -0.93
N GLU A 561 6.32 22.62 -1.99
CA GLU A 561 5.57 23.32 -3.01
C GLU A 561 4.07 23.29 -2.71
N LEU A 562 3.39 24.44 -2.89
CA LEU A 562 1.93 24.49 -2.77
C LEU A 562 1.24 23.95 -4.03
N GLY A 563 0.65 22.77 -3.92
CA GLY A 563 -0.27 22.18 -4.90
C GLY A 563 -1.69 22.74 -4.78
N VAL A 564 -2.26 23.21 -5.89
CA VAL A 564 -3.62 23.79 -5.94
C VAL A 564 -4.48 23.11 -6.99
N ALA A 565 -5.42 22.27 -6.55
CA ALA A 565 -6.48 21.73 -7.40
C ALA A 565 -7.65 22.71 -7.51
N ARG A 566 -8.23 22.85 -8.71
CA ARG A 566 -9.36 23.77 -8.92
C ARG A 566 -10.45 23.23 -9.85
N LYS A 567 -11.69 23.57 -9.51
CA LYS A 567 -12.77 23.60 -10.51
C LYS A 567 -12.57 24.82 -11.39
N SER A 568 -12.35 24.61 -12.68
CA SER A 568 -12.34 25.66 -13.70
C SER A 568 -12.84 25.12 -15.04
N GLY A 569 -13.59 25.94 -15.77
CA GLY A 569 -13.93 25.71 -17.18
C GLY A 569 -12.90 26.29 -18.15
N MET A 570 -11.82 26.90 -17.65
CA MET A 570 -10.79 27.59 -18.44
C MET A 570 -9.38 27.29 -17.90
N ASN A 571 -8.38 27.29 -18.80
CA ASN A 571 -6.95 27.17 -18.47
C ASN A 571 -6.60 25.91 -17.66
N MET A 572 -5.45 25.84 -16.97
CA MET A 572 -5.09 24.68 -16.16
C MET A 572 -6.16 24.33 -15.09
N ARG A 573 -6.18 23.07 -14.65
CA ARG A 573 -7.10 22.49 -13.66
C ARG A 573 -6.39 22.15 -12.34
N TYR A 574 -5.06 22.10 -12.36
CA TYR A 574 -4.19 22.15 -11.18
C TYR A 574 -2.93 22.96 -11.51
N GLU A 575 -2.26 23.45 -10.48
CA GLU A 575 -0.98 24.18 -10.52
C GLU A 575 -0.14 23.81 -9.30
N VAL A 576 1.19 23.88 -9.43
CA VAL A 576 2.18 23.67 -8.36
C VAL A 576 3.03 24.94 -8.25
N LEU A 577 3.26 25.41 -7.02
CA LEU A 577 3.73 26.76 -6.73
C LEU A 577 4.90 26.75 -5.72
N LYS A 578 6.12 27.05 -6.17
CA LYS A 578 7.33 27.14 -5.34
C LYS A 578 7.49 28.53 -4.73
N TRP A 579 7.92 28.60 -3.47
CA TRP A 579 8.20 29.87 -2.80
C TRP A 579 9.60 30.41 -3.16
N THR A 580 9.63 31.70 -3.52
CA THR A 580 10.87 32.40 -3.93
C THR A 580 11.45 33.28 -2.81
N GLY A 581 10.99 33.13 -1.57
CA GLY A 581 11.30 34.03 -0.45
C GLY A 581 10.59 35.39 -0.52
N SER A 582 9.72 35.61 -1.50
CA SER A 582 8.94 36.87 -1.65
C SER A 582 7.63 36.74 -2.43
N ALA A 583 7.50 35.72 -3.28
CA ALA A 583 6.28 35.39 -4.01
C ALA A 583 6.24 33.91 -4.36
N LEU A 584 5.05 33.38 -4.67
CA LEU A 584 4.89 32.07 -5.29
C LEU A 584 5.15 32.14 -6.80
N GLN A 585 5.95 31.22 -7.30
CA GLN A 585 6.21 31.00 -8.72
C GLN A 585 5.58 29.69 -9.17
N GLN A 586 4.84 29.71 -10.28
CA GLN A 586 4.31 28.49 -10.88
C GLN A 586 5.43 27.66 -11.52
N VAL A 587 5.55 26.41 -11.07
CA VAL A 587 6.53 25.42 -11.53
C VAL A 587 5.88 24.26 -12.27
N GLY A 588 4.71 23.81 -11.81
CA GLY A 588 3.90 22.76 -12.44
C GLY A 588 2.50 23.22 -12.81
N SER A 589 1.88 22.60 -13.81
CA SER A 589 0.44 22.75 -14.10
C SER A 589 -0.06 21.74 -15.13
N GLY A 590 -1.36 21.47 -15.14
CA GLY A 590 -1.95 20.64 -16.20
C GLY A 590 -3.47 20.59 -16.25
N GLY A 591 -3.97 19.65 -17.03
CA GLY A 591 -5.40 19.43 -17.27
C GLY A 591 -6.13 20.53 -18.06
N ALA A 592 -5.40 21.43 -18.73
CA ALA A 592 -5.98 22.47 -19.57
C ALA A 592 -6.74 21.91 -20.79
N ASP A 593 -6.30 20.75 -21.27
CA ASP A 593 -6.84 19.95 -22.37
C ASP A 593 -8.08 19.12 -21.98
N TRP A 594 -8.41 19.02 -20.70
CA TRP A 594 -9.53 18.20 -20.22
C TRP A 594 -10.92 18.69 -20.64
N GLY A 595 -11.05 19.92 -21.16
CA GLY A 595 -12.33 20.50 -21.55
C GLY A 595 -13.21 20.95 -20.37
N ASP A 596 -14.25 21.72 -20.68
CA ASP A 596 -14.85 22.69 -19.75
C ASP A 596 -15.71 22.06 -18.64
N SER A 597 -16.10 20.79 -18.82
CA SER A 597 -16.92 20.03 -17.87
C SER A 597 -16.11 19.25 -16.83
N TYR A 598 -14.80 19.08 -17.02
CA TYR A 598 -13.94 18.19 -16.24
C TYR A 598 -12.89 18.99 -15.47
N TYR A 599 -12.61 18.58 -14.22
CA TYR A 599 -11.78 19.38 -13.30
C TYR A 599 -11.08 18.53 -12.23
N ALA A 600 -9.99 19.06 -11.67
CA ALA A 600 -9.28 18.42 -10.56
C ALA A 600 -10.12 18.52 -9.27
N LYS A 601 -10.16 17.45 -8.49
CA LYS A 601 -10.97 17.32 -7.27
C LYS A 601 -10.13 17.13 -6.03
N ALA A 602 -8.98 16.48 -6.17
CA ALA A 602 -8.03 16.17 -5.11
C ALA A 602 -6.62 16.26 -5.70
N ILE A 603 -5.65 16.56 -4.85
CA ILE A 603 -4.21 16.64 -5.13
C ILE A 603 -3.51 16.17 -3.86
N ALA A 604 -2.44 15.40 -4.00
CA ALA A 604 -1.56 14.97 -2.92
C ALA A 604 -0.14 14.83 -3.49
N PHE A 605 0.84 14.82 -2.59
CA PHE A 605 2.25 14.54 -2.88
C PHE A 605 2.74 13.41 -1.96
N GLY A 606 3.80 12.72 -2.38
CA GLY A 606 4.42 11.63 -1.64
C GLY A 606 5.47 10.92 -2.50
N ASN A 607 6.42 10.25 -1.85
CA ASN A 607 7.59 9.66 -2.50
C ASN A 607 7.34 8.19 -2.87
N ILE A 608 7.42 7.83 -4.15
CA ILE A 608 7.16 6.44 -4.59
C ILE A 608 8.40 5.67 -5.05
N ASP A 609 9.60 6.28 -5.12
CA ASP A 609 10.81 5.58 -5.60
C ASP A 609 12.17 5.94 -4.93
N ASP A 610 12.13 6.36 -3.65
CA ASP A 610 13.29 6.71 -2.79
C ASP A 610 14.18 7.81 -3.40
N ASP A 611 13.56 8.68 -4.19
CA ASP A 611 14.09 9.89 -4.80
C ASP A 611 13.81 11.10 -3.87
N PRO A 612 14.67 12.14 -3.78
CA PRO A 612 14.40 13.29 -2.92
C PRO A 612 13.16 14.12 -3.27
N GLY A 613 12.67 14.08 -4.51
CA GLY A 613 11.50 14.85 -4.96
C GLY A 613 10.21 14.03 -4.93
N GLU A 614 9.12 14.61 -4.42
CA GLU A 614 7.84 13.92 -4.31
C GLU A 614 7.00 13.92 -5.59
N GLU A 615 6.42 12.77 -5.92
CA GLU A 615 5.44 12.60 -7.00
C GLU A 615 4.12 13.30 -6.70
N MET A 616 3.44 13.76 -7.75
CA MET A 616 2.13 14.39 -7.63
C MET A 616 1.00 13.47 -8.13
N LEU A 617 0.01 13.25 -7.27
CA LEU A 617 -1.21 12.51 -7.60
C LEU A 617 -2.41 13.45 -7.73
N VAL A 618 -3.05 13.48 -8.90
CA VAL A 618 -4.20 14.37 -9.17
C VAL A 618 -5.47 13.59 -9.46
N GLY A 619 -6.46 13.69 -8.56
CA GLY A 619 -7.82 13.16 -8.76
C GLY A 619 -8.72 14.09 -9.59
N ARG A 620 -9.57 13.53 -10.46
CA ARG A 620 -10.38 14.27 -11.46
C ARG A 620 -11.85 13.86 -11.46
N VAL A 621 -12.75 14.85 -11.45
CA VAL A 621 -14.16 14.66 -11.82
C VAL A 621 -14.28 14.63 -13.34
N ALA A 622 -14.63 13.46 -13.90
CA ALA A 622 -14.90 13.29 -15.32
C ALA A 622 -15.94 12.21 -15.60
N GLY A 623 -16.57 12.29 -16.78
CA GLY A 623 -17.46 11.26 -17.33
C GLY A 623 -16.72 10.21 -18.17
N GLU A 624 -15.57 10.54 -18.76
CA GLU A 624 -14.80 9.63 -19.63
C GLU A 624 -13.28 9.85 -19.49
N ASN A 625 -12.48 8.87 -19.94
CA ASN A 625 -11.02 8.81 -19.77
C ASN A 625 -10.58 8.73 -18.29
N ALA A 626 -9.29 8.92 -18.03
CA ALA A 626 -8.69 8.77 -16.70
C ALA A 626 -9.35 9.67 -15.64
N ARG A 627 -9.32 9.17 -14.41
CA ARG A 627 -9.92 9.72 -13.19
C ARG A 627 -8.88 10.12 -12.16
N PHE A 628 -7.67 9.59 -12.26
CA PHE A 628 -6.51 10.05 -11.53
C PHE A 628 -5.27 9.96 -12.44
N PHE A 629 -4.26 10.76 -12.12
CA PHE A 629 -2.99 10.85 -12.85
C PHE A 629 -1.87 10.88 -11.82
N LEU A 630 -0.91 9.97 -11.96
CA LEU A 630 0.34 9.96 -11.21
C LEU A 630 1.41 10.62 -12.10
N LEU A 631 2.00 11.68 -11.58
CA LEU A 631 2.95 12.55 -12.27
C LEU A 631 4.26 12.51 -11.50
N ASP A 632 5.37 12.44 -12.23
CA ASP A 632 6.74 12.61 -11.73
C ASP A 632 6.90 13.89 -10.90
N ASP A 633 8.03 13.98 -10.19
CA ASP A 633 8.57 15.17 -9.54
C ASP A 633 8.79 16.38 -10.48
N GLN A 634 9.29 17.49 -9.91
CA GLN A 634 9.63 18.71 -10.64
C GLN A 634 10.89 18.55 -11.52
N ALA A 635 11.89 17.76 -11.13
CA ALA A 635 13.11 17.54 -11.93
C ALA A 635 12.82 16.87 -13.28
N HIS A 636 11.84 15.97 -13.32
CA HIS A 636 11.30 15.39 -14.56
C HIS A 636 10.16 16.22 -15.18
N GLY A 637 9.79 17.34 -14.56
CA GLY A 637 8.86 18.34 -15.08
C GLY A 637 7.40 17.91 -15.03
N PHE A 638 7.00 17.16 -14.00
CA PHE A 638 5.67 16.60 -13.82
C PHE A 638 5.21 15.73 -15.01
N ALA A 639 6.13 14.88 -15.50
CA ALA A 639 5.87 13.94 -16.57
C ALA A 639 4.84 12.87 -16.14
N LEU A 640 4.01 12.38 -17.06
CA LEU A 640 3.03 11.35 -16.73
C LEU A 640 3.68 9.98 -16.55
N ILE A 641 3.77 9.51 -15.31
CA ILE A 641 4.15 8.14 -14.95
C ILE A 641 3.03 7.19 -15.36
N ASP A 642 1.86 7.33 -14.72
CA ASP A 642 0.70 6.49 -15.01
C ASP A 642 -0.64 7.15 -14.67
N LYS A 643 -1.74 6.44 -14.92
CA LYS A 643 -3.10 6.93 -14.70
C LYS A 643 -4.07 5.77 -14.59
N GLY A 644 -5.28 6.04 -14.11
CA GLY A 644 -6.33 5.03 -14.11
C GLY A 644 -7.75 5.56 -13.99
N GLY A 645 -8.68 4.60 -13.94
CA GLY A 645 -10.12 4.85 -13.76
C GLY A 645 -10.92 5.04 -15.05
N GLU A 646 -10.31 4.89 -16.23
CA GLU A 646 -10.98 4.92 -17.54
C GLU A 646 -12.19 3.99 -17.61
N LEU A 647 -12.06 2.79 -17.02
CA LEU A 647 -13.06 1.72 -17.07
C LEU A 647 -14.11 1.83 -15.96
N TRP A 648 -14.09 2.88 -15.13
CA TRP A 648 -15.07 3.02 -14.05
C TRP A 648 -16.48 3.29 -14.57
N GLY A 649 -16.61 4.06 -15.66
CA GLY A 649 -17.88 4.54 -16.22
C GLY A 649 -18.30 5.93 -15.73
N ASP A 650 -19.32 6.48 -16.38
CA ASP A 650 -19.60 7.92 -16.45
C ASP A 650 -20.11 8.55 -15.15
N ALA A 651 -20.63 7.74 -14.24
CA ALA A 651 -21.19 8.19 -12.97
C ALA A 651 -20.16 8.29 -11.83
N TYR A 652 -18.87 8.00 -12.09
CA TYR A 652 -17.89 7.70 -11.05
C TYR A 652 -16.54 8.38 -11.31
N PHE A 653 -15.92 8.88 -10.25
CA PHE A 653 -14.71 9.71 -10.31
C PHE A 653 -13.88 9.60 -9.03
N ALA A 654 -12.62 10.05 -9.09
CA ALA A 654 -11.75 10.09 -7.91
C ALA A 654 -12.19 11.27 -7.03
N VAL A 655 -12.49 10.99 -5.76
CA VAL A 655 -13.05 11.97 -4.82
C VAL A 655 -12.00 12.54 -3.88
N ALA A 656 -11.05 11.69 -3.48
CA ALA A 656 -9.83 11.96 -2.73
C ALA A 656 -8.71 11.05 -3.27
N VAL A 657 -7.48 11.48 -3.05
CA VAL A 657 -6.24 10.77 -3.40
C VAL A 657 -5.23 11.09 -2.30
N ASP A 658 -4.32 10.16 -2.01
CA ASP A 658 -3.35 10.27 -0.90
C ASP A 658 -2.16 9.32 -1.14
N PHE A 659 -1.11 9.43 -0.32
CA PHE A 659 0.09 8.59 -0.33
C PHE A 659 0.50 8.16 1.08
N GLY A 660 0.95 6.91 1.25
CA GLY A 660 1.55 6.40 2.51
C GLY A 660 2.15 5.00 2.33
N ASP A 661 3.11 4.62 3.17
CA ASP A 661 3.79 3.29 3.15
C ASP A 661 2.88 2.25 3.82
N VAL A 662 1.95 1.66 3.05
CA VAL A 662 0.90 0.79 3.61
C VAL A 662 1.27 -0.71 3.60
N ASP A 663 2.42 -1.07 3.05
CA ASP A 663 2.94 -2.44 3.10
C ASP A 663 4.29 -2.60 3.85
N GLY A 664 4.99 -1.50 4.15
CA GLY A 664 6.11 -1.40 5.09
C GLY A 664 7.47 -1.64 4.44
N ASP A 665 7.65 -1.19 3.21
CA ASP A 665 8.85 -1.42 2.41
C ASP A 665 9.70 -0.16 2.17
N GLY A 666 9.14 1.02 2.47
CA GLY A 666 9.80 2.33 2.54
C GLY A 666 9.34 3.33 1.48
N ASP A 667 8.78 2.86 0.37
CA ASP A 667 8.16 3.67 -0.67
C ASP A 667 6.67 3.92 -0.35
N ASN A 668 6.06 5.02 -0.82
CA ASN A 668 4.64 5.28 -0.60
C ASN A 668 3.73 4.62 -1.65
N GLU A 669 2.66 3.96 -1.19
CA GLU A 669 1.57 3.51 -2.04
C GLU A 669 0.65 4.66 -2.47
N ILE A 670 0.17 4.54 -3.71
CA ILE A 670 -0.84 5.42 -4.30
C ILE A 670 -2.24 5.03 -3.79
N VAL A 671 -2.86 5.86 -2.95
CA VAL A 671 -4.23 5.65 -2.44
C VAL A 671 -5.25 6.48 -3.23
N VAL A 672 -6.30 5.84 -3.74
CA VAL A 672 -7.36 6.50 -4.53
C VAL A 672 -8.75 6.12 -4.03
N ALA A 673 -9.47 7.12 -3.50
CA ALA A 673 -10.87 6.99 -3.12
C ALA A 673 -11.80 7.35 -4.29
N ARG A 674 -12.83 6.52 -4.51
CA ARG A 674 -13.76 6.62 -5.65
C ARG A 674 -15.19 6.88 -5.19
N HIS A 675 -15.81 7.89 -5.79
CA HIS A 675 -17.25 8.10 -5.74
C HIS A 675 -17.96 7.00 -6.56
N ALA A 676 -18.50 5.96 -5.91
CA ALA A 676 -19.17 4.83 -6.57
C ALA A 676 -20.36 4.24 -5.80
N LYS A 677 -21.45 3.97 -6.53
CA LYS A 677 -22.72 3.45 -6.00
C LYS A 677 -22.63 1.99 -5.50
N GLU A 678 -21.74 1.19 -6.09
CA GLU A 678 -21.52 -0.23 -5.78
C GLU A 678 -20.03 -0.58 -5.98
N ASN A 679 -19.47 -1.45 -5.12
CA ASN A 679 -18.18 -2.17 -5.16
C ASN A 679 -16.88 -1.43 -5.59
N LYS A 680 -15.77 -1.72 -4.87
CA LYS A 680 -14.42 -1.13 -5.06
C LYS A 680 -14.43 0.40 -5.04
N ARG A 681 -14.33 0.96 -3.83
CA ARG A 681 -14.32 2.41 -3.53
C ARG A 681 -12.98 2.94 -3.04
N LEU A 682 -12.14 2.05 -2.55
CA LEU A 682 -10.73 2.30 -2.29
C LEU A 682 -9.95 1.45 -3.28
N MET A 683 -8.88 2.03 -3.79
CA MET A 683 -7.93 1.38 -4.70
C MET A 683 -6.55 1.87 -4.26
N VAL A 684 -5.69 0.93 -3.89
CA VAL A 684 -4.31 1.18 -3.47
C VAL A 684 -3.39 0.57 -4.53
N PHE A 685 -2.26 1.21 -4.82
CA PHE A 685 -1.29 0.69 -5.78
C PHE A 685 0.15 0.88 -5.33
N ASP A 686 0.96 -0.17 -5.49
CA ASP A 686 2.43 -0.11 -5.42
C ASP A 686 2.98 0.42 -6.76
N TYR A 687 4.14 1.08 -6.73
CA TYR A 687 4.83 1.55 -7.92
C TYR A 687 6.00 0.64 -8.34
N ASP A 688 5.87 0.01 -9.51
CA ASP A 688 6.97 -0.75 -10.10
C ASP A 688 7.95 0.15 -10.87
N SER A 689 8.96 0.67 -10.18
CA SER A 689 10.06 1.46 -10.74
C SER A 689 10.71 0.82 -11.99
N VAL A 690 10.73 -0.52 -12.09
CA VAL A 690 11.28 -1.24 -13.26
C VAL A 690 10.44 -1.09 -14.53
N THR A 691 9.11 -1.01 -14.42
CA THR A 691 8.21 -0.79 -15.58
C THR A 691 7.62 0.61 -15.66
N ARG A 692 7.82 1.44 -14.62
CA ARG A 692 7.18 2.75 -14.39
C ARG A 692 5.66 2.66 -14.53
N LYS A 693 5.06 1.72 -13.78
CA LYS A 693 3.63 1.41 -13.79
C LYS A 693 3.13 1.10 -12.39
N ILE A 694 1.92 1.57 -12.08
CA ILE A 694 1.26 1.25 -10.83
C ILE A 694 0.66 -0.18 -10.88
N ARG A 695 0.74 -0.90 -9.77
CA ARG A 695 0.23 -2.26 -9.61
C ARG A 695 -0.82 -2.27 -8.50
N PRO A 696 -2.05 -2.74 -8.76
CA PRO A 696 -3.11 -2.68 -7.75
C PRO A 696 -2.78 -3.62 -6.59
N LEU A 697 -2.53 -3.03 -5.41
CA LEU A 697 -2.48 -3.80 -4.18
C LEU A 697 -3.88 -4.33 -3.83
N PRO A 698 -3.96 -5.44 -3.08
CA PRO A 698 -5.21 -6.11 -2.78
C PRO A 698 -6.05 -5.46 -1.62
N TYR A 699 -6.00 -4.13 -1.47
CA TYR A 699 -6.93 -3.34 -0.62
C TYR A 699 -8.34 -3.17 -1.26
N ASN A 700 -8.79 -4.17 -2.01
CA ASN A 700 -9.95 -4.08 -2.91
C ASN A 700 -11.30 -4.33 -2.20
N GLU A 701 -11.54 -3.63 -1.09
CA GLU A 701 -12.70 -3.83 -0.22
C GLU A 701 -14.06 -3.60 -0.94
N ALA A 702 -14.98 -4.54 -0.70
CA ALA A 702 -16.36 -4.47 -1.17
C ALA A 702 -17.28 -3.89 -0.09
N PHE A 703 -17.12 -2.59 0.20
CA PHE A 703 -17.89 -1.77 1.15
C PHE A 703 -19.41 -2.09 1.19
N PRO A 704 -19.92 -2.91 2.14
CA PRO A 704 -21.28 -3.42 2.07
C PRO A 704 -22.34 -2.34 2.36
N GLY A 705 -23.04 -1.89 1.33
CA GLY A 705 -24.29 -1.13 1.45
C GLY A 705 -24.17 0.38 1.73
N THR A 706 -22.98 0.95 1.97
CA THR A 706 -22.76 2.40 1.81
C THR A 706 -22.89 2.78 0.31
N ILE A 707 -23.00 4.07 -0.04
CA ILE A 707 -23.29 4.50 -1.43
C ILE A 707 -22.19 5.29 -2.16
N SER A 708 -21.10 5.65 -1.48
CA SER A 708 -19.84 6.22 -2.04
C SER A 708 -18.86 6.53 -0.92
N ALA A 709 -17.55 6.38 -1.18
CA ALA A 709 -16.53 7.07 -0.40
C ALA A 709 -16.68 8.59 -0.60
N MET A 710 -16.38 9.38 0.43
CA MET A 710 -16.36 10.84 0.37
C MET A 710 -14.94 11.39 0.40
N ASP A 711 -14.05 10.72 1.14
CA ASP A 711 -12.69 11.17 1.43
C ASP A 711 -11.86 10.01 1.97
N ALA A 712 -10.53 10.09 1.88
CA ALA A 712 -9.59 9.12 2.46
C ALA A 712 -8.28 9.82 2.87
N ALA A 713 -7.61 9.27 3.88
CA ALA A 713 -6.31 9.71 4.39
C ALA A 713 -5.53 8.49 4.93
N THR A 714 -4.22 8.63 5.08
CA THR A 714 -3.27 7.59 5.49
C THR A 714 -2.35 8.02 6.63
N GLY A 715 -1.82 7.05 7.38
CA GLY A 715 -0.84 7.27 8.47
C GLY A 715 -0.85 6.14 9.50
N ASP A 716 0.26 5.85 10.19
CA ASP A 716 0.38 4.77 11.19
C ASP A 716 -0.47 5.04 12.45
N ILE A 717 -1.74 4.64 12.42
CA ILE A 717 -2.72 4.83 13.49
C ILE A 717 -2.54 3.77 14.59
N ASP A 718 -2.09 2.56 14.28
CA ASP A 718 -1.99 1.45 15.24
C ASP A 718 -0.57 1.19 15.81
N GLY A 719 0.42 1.93 15.32
CA GLY A 719 1.79 2.02 15.85
C GLY A 719 2.68 0.85 15.43
N ASP A 720 2.45 0.33 14.23
CA ASP A 720 3.09 -0.90 13.74
C ASP A 720 4.19 -0.65 12.69
N GLY A 721 4.40 0.62 12.34
CA GLY A 721 5.43 1.11 11.42
C GLY A 721 4.99 1.14 9.97
N ARG A 722 3.68 1.19 9.71
CA ARG A 722 3.06 1.22 8.38
C ARG A 722 1.80 2.06 8.38
N ASP A 723 1.53 2.73 7.27
CA ASP A 723 0.41 3.65 7.18
C ASP A 723 -0.93 2.93 7.04
N ASP A 724 -1.82 3.15 8.01
CA ASP A 724 -3.20 2.69 7.97
C ASP A 724 -4.03 3.58 7.05
N ILE A 725 -5.17 3.07 6.53
CA ILE A 725 -6.04 3.84 5.63
C ILE A 725 -7.41 4.08 6.25
N ILE A 726 -7.77 5.35 6.47
CA ILE A 726 -9.13 5.75 6.84
C ILE A 726 -9.93 6.20 5.62
N VAL A 727 -11.18 5.73 5.50
CA VAL A 727 -12.10 6.10 4.40
C VAL A 727 -13.46 6.53 4.93
N SER A 728 -13.83 7.79 4.69
CA SER A 728 -15.18 8.30 5.01
C SER A 728 -16.21 7.94 3.94
N ASN A 729 -17.44 7.71 4.36
CA ASN A 729 -18.46 7.01 3.59
C ASN A 729 -19.86 7.62 3.76
N THR A 730 -20.59 7.68 2.64
CA THR A 730 -22.03 7.95 2.64
C THR A 730 -22.82 6.72 3.06
N ALA A 731 -23.16 6.64 4.35
CA ALA A 731 -24.20 5.73 4.86
C ALA A 731 -25.60 6.24 4.49
N ARG A 732 -26.49 5.36 4.02
CA ARG A 732 -27.90 5.69 3.73
C ARG A 732 -28.92 4.96 4.59
N LYS A 733 -28.50 3.91 5.31
CA LYS A 733 -29.34 3.19 6.28
C LYS A 733 -28.77 3.38 7.68
N GLN A 734 -29.68 3.44 8.67
CA GLN A 734 -29.32 3.38 10.08
C GLN A 734 -28.59 2.04 10.36
N GLY A 735 -27.52 2.07 11.16
CA GLY A 735 -26.67 0.89 11.36
C GLY A 735 -25.69 0.58 10.23
N GLN A 736 -25.34 1.55 9.38
CA GLN A 736 -24.19 1.46 8.47
C GLN A 736 -23.05 2.36 8.93
N ALA A 737 -21.82 1.84 8.86
CA ALA A 737 -20.61 2.55 9.22
C ALA A 737 -20.41 3.78 8.32
N ARG A 738 -19.97 4.88 8.91
CA ARG A 738 -19.81 6.17 8.20
C ARG A 738 -18.37 6.50 7.90
N PHE A 739 -17.44 5.84 8.57
CA PHE A 739 -16.07 5.72 8.17
C PHE A 739 -15.64 4.27 8.42
N GLN A 740 -14.54 3.88 7.81
CA GLN A 740 -13.88 2.59 8.04
C GLN A 740 -12.40 2.87 8.17
N LEU A 741 -11.76 2.18 9.12
CA LEU A 741 -10.31 2.12 9.21
C LEU A 741 -9.84 0.74 8.77
N LEU A 742 -8.86 0.73 7.88
CA LEU A 742 -8.18 -0.44 7.34
C LEU A 742 -6.77 -0.40 7.91
N LEU A 743 -6.44 -1.35 8.80
CA LEU A 743 -5.13 -1.36 9.43
C LEU A 743 -4.11 -2.10 8.56
N SER A 744 -2.99 -1.47 8.23
CA SER A 744 -1.98 -1.97 7.30
C SER A 744 -1.35 -3.28 7.78
N GLY A 745 -1.12 -4.20 6.84
CA GLY A 745 -0.74 -5.60 7.12
C GLY A 745 -1.66 -6.41 8.05
N LYS A 746 -2.83 -5.87 8.42
CA LYS A 746 -4.05 -6.66 8.62
C LYS A 746 -4.91 -6.68 7.35
N HIS A 747 -4.49 -6.04 6.25
CA HIS A 747 -5.26 -5.85 5.01
C HIS A 747 -4.45 -5.97 3.69
N VAL A 748 -4.19 -7.18 3.17
CA VAL A 748 -3.56 -7.41 1.83
C VAL A 748 -4.25 -8.60 1.12
N ASN A 749 -5.50 -8.40 0.65
CA ASN A 749 -6.52 -9.48 0.46
C ASN A 749 -6.87 -9.93 -0.98
#